data_AF-A0A2W1I3T2-F1
#
_entry.id   AF-A0A2W1I3T2-F1
#
_cell.length_a   1.000
_cell.length_b   1.000
_cell.length_c   1.000
_cell.angle_alpha   90.00
_cell.angle_beta   90.00
_cell.angle_gamma   90.00
#
_symmetry.space_group_name_H-M   'P 1'
#
loop_
_entity.id
_entity.type
_entity.pdbx_description
1 polymer ?
#
loop_
_entity_poly.entity_id
_entity_poly.type
_entity_poly.pdbx_seq_one_letter_code
_entity_poly.pdbx_strand_id
1 'polypeptide(L)'
;MLQRDVKHFPDHITNQHEFRLSQTLMGFLPQEACITPGYKKPVIPVGHHLIWFNAAIATNELLPDGTDALQSPGGPWVRRMWAGGSLQVKADAYFDKSLGFVLDTPMLGTECIKKVELRGEGDAAKIFVTVERRFARVDHLAKSYTEEHGSLGRATGLERVQGYFAEQIRKDEGWGHALLKEERNLVFFKKVAAAEARNAHVKYLTPPGERNFAHTLTPNRTLLFRFSALTFNAHRIHLDPDYARKVEGHRNLLVHGPLSLVLLLQVFNHHVAKETEGMQVVESIEYRNLSPLYCDEEMRICGFKKKTLFNGAIYDVWIEGPTGGVAVTGTIYTTMREKVPPPSDPKPAPQTNTTILTNDPPILQSQAMFTPQSNSTTSSAGSEQHIVPEYKASFIRLEDEVLRRRMHKSRRDADKAETKAAKKQQKLLDKAKKAAQKAAQREKQAAKKAMVSTSTKLEALSEAHDSAEPDTTPSHESASSADPSGSEPASETEHPNELSSPPSTSSGRLSRPQGENAETPTSYETTSQPQYREVTPSSTLAPSLAYDSKPRTRLRAYKFIVNQSPPPTIRVVKTLRPAKPTISVLTKRIIHRLTHRYKSPKMDIKPIPLLRKHATRDRRNPDVTAARYSRYLQQGVRLFDTPSIRYITPLKEPGYRVRR
;
A
#
# COMPACT_ATOMS: atom_id res chain seq x y z
N MET A 1 -4.79 -4.18 23.13
CA MET A 1 -4.96 -3.65 21.76
C MET A 1 -5.94 -2.49 21.68
N LEU A 2 -7.25 -2.65 21.94
CA LEU A 2 -8.23 -1.55 21.76
C LEU A 2 -7.93 -0.28 22.60
N GLN A 3 -7.26 -0.41 23.73
CA GLN A 3 -6.78 0.70 24.57
C GLN A 3 -5.49 1.38 24.05
N ARG A 4 -4.97 1.00 22.86
CA ARG A 4 -3.78 1.65 22.27
C ARG A 4 -4.13 3.07 21.86
N ASP A 5 -3.32 4.03 22.31
CA ASP A 5 -3.41 5.40 21.82
C ASP A 5 -3.38 5.51 20.29
N VAL A 6 -4.01 6.60 19.82
CA VAL A 6 -3.90 7.05 18.44
C VAL A 6 -2.42 7.30 18.15
N LYS A 7 -1.91 6.73 17.05
CA LYS A 7 -0.55 6.98 16.58
C LYS A 7 -0.56 8.07 15.51
N HIS A 8 0.51 8.86 15.50
CA HIS A 8 0.66 10.03 14.64
C HIS A 8 1.78 9.80 13.64
N PHE A 9 1.49 10.09 12.38
CA PHE A 9 2.41 10.01 11.27
C PHE A 9 2.41 11.39 10.59
N PRO A 10 3.16 12.37 11.11
CA PRO A 10 3.40 13.62 10.40
C PRO A 10 4.31 13.35 9.20
N ASP A 11 3.95 13.88 8.04
CA ASP A 11 4.68 13.67 6.78
C ASP A 11 4.58 14.93 5.90
N HIS A 12 5.36 15.00 4.83
CA HIS A 12 5.34 16.12 3.89
C HIS A 12 5.40 15.62 2.45
N ILE A 13 4.35 15.91 1.67
CA ILE A 13 4.13 15.29 0.35
C ILE A 13 5.06 15.90 -0.72
N THR A 14 6.36 15.58 -0.67
CA THR A 14 7.34 16.02 -1.65
C THR A 14 7.11 15.37 -3.02
N ASN A 15 7.30 16.12 -4.09
CA ASN A 15 7.38 15.60 -5.47
C ASN A 15 8.40 14.44 -5.64
N GLN A 16 9.49 14.39 -4.86
CA GLN A 16 10.52 13.35 -5.03
C GLN A 16 10.02 11.91 -4.81
N HIS A 17 9.13 11.68 -3.84
CA HIS A 17 8.59 10.35 -3.58
C HIS A 17 7.53 9.94 -4.60
N GLU A 18 6.67 10.87 -5.02
CA GLU A 18 5.73 10.69 -6.13
C GLU A 18 6.45 10.32 -7.43
N PHE A 19 7.54 11.02 -7.77
CA PHE A 19 8.38 10.69 -8.92
C PHE A 19 9.00 9.28 -8.78
N ARG A 20 9.53 8.92 -7.60
CA ARG A 20 10.06 7.57 -7.35
C ARG A 20 8.99 6.48 -7.49
N LEU A 21 7.74 6.75 -7.10
CA LEU A 21 6.62 5.83 -7.30
C LEU A 21 6.30 5.66 -8.79
N SER A 22 6.18 6.76 -9.54
CA SER A 22 6.04 6.72 -11.01
C SER A 22 7.16 5.88 -11.66
N GLN A 23 8.43 6.17 -11.32
CA GLN A 23 9.60 5.41 -11.81
C GLN A 23 9.68 3.96 -11.29
N THR A 24 8.89 3.59 -10.28
CA THR A 24 8.74 2.20 -9.81
C THR A 24 7.68 1.45 -10.61
N LEU A 25 6.63 2.13 -11.06
CA LEU A 25 5.52 1.55 -11.82
C LEU A 25 5.71 1.56 -13.34
N MET A 26 6.54 2.46 -13.89
CA MET A 26 6.69 2.72 -15.33
C MET A 26 7.23 1.54 -16.18
N GLY A 27 7.73 0.48 -15.54
CA GLY A 27 8.07 -0.78 -16.21
C GLY A 27 6.96 -1.83 -16.23
N PHE A 28 5.79 -1.54 -15.64
CA PHE A 28 4.72 -2.51 -15.36
C PHE A 28 3.32 -2.00 -15.71
N LEU A 29 3.13 -0.69 -15.88
CA LEU A 29 1.88 -0.04 -16.28
C LEU A 29 2.10 0.84 -17.53
N PRO A 30 1.05 1.24 -18.27
CA PRO A 30 1.16 2.25 -19.32
C PRO A 30 1.74 3.56 -18.79
N GLN A 31 2.55 4.27 -19.59
CA GLN A 31 3.24 5.49 -19.15
C GLN A 31 2.25 6.58 -18.70
N GLU A 32 1.08 6.63 -19.33
CA GLU A 32 -0.04 7.53 -19.06
C GLU A 32 -0.81 7.18 -17.77
N ALA A 33 -0.59 5.98 -17.20
CA ALA A 33 -1.08 5.59 -15.87
C ALA A 33 -0.07 5.94 -14.76
N CYS A 34 1.22 6.06 -15.08
CA CYS A 34 2.29 6.40 -14.13
C CYS A 34 2.38 7.91 -13.84
N ILE A 35 1.24 8.53 -13.52
CA ILE A 35 1.10 9.97 -13.26
C ILE A 35 2.03 10.40 -12.11
N THR A 36 2.92 11.36 -12.40
CA THR A 36 3.62 12.15 -11.38
C THR A 36 2.90 13.50 -11.23
N PRO A 37 2.34 13.83 -10.05
CA PRO A 37 1.86 15.18 -9.74
C PRO A 37 2.94 16.25 -9.91
N GLY A 38 2.53 17.50 -10.08
CA GLY A 38 3.46 18.64 -10.21
C GLY A 38 2.72 19.97 -10.18
N TYR A 39 3.42 21.10 -10.25
CA TYR A 39 2.82 22.44 -10.01
C TYR A 39 1.56 22.77 -10.85
N LYS A 40 1.41 22.22 -12.06
CA LYS A 40 0.20 22.39 -12.90
C LYS A 40 -0.95 21.40 -12.58
N LYS A 41 -0.65 20.30 -11.89
CA LYS A 41 -1.58 19.23 -11.45
C LYS A 41 -1.11 18.74 -10.07
N PRO A 42 -1.30 19.53 -8.99
CA PRO A 42 -0.65 19.28 -7.70
C PRO A 42 -1.39 18.25 -6.84
N VAL A 43 -2.63 17.91 -7.19
CA VAL A 43 -3.47 16.93 -6.49
C VAL A 43 -2.91 15.52 -6.63
N ILE A 44 -2.82 14.82 -5.51
CA ILE A 44 -2.30 13.45 -5.42
C ILE A 44 -3.36 12.43 -5.85
N PRO A 45 -3.02 11.40 -6.65
CA PRO A 45 -3.96 10.33 -7.00
C PRO A 45 -4.43 9.52 -5.78
N VAL A 46 -5.71 9.16 -5.76
CA VAL A 46 -6.27 8.28 -4.73
C VAL A 46 -5.50 6.94 -4.74
N GLY A 47 -5.03 6.52 -3.57
CA GLY A 47 -4.14 5.37 -3.39
C GLY A 47 -2.66 5.73 -3.14
N HIS A 48 -2.14 6.85 -3.65
CA HIS A 48 -0.72 7.21 -3.47
C HIS A 48 -0.34 7.51 -2.01
N HIS A 49 -1.30 7.90 -1.16
CA HIS A 49 -1.11 8.01 0.30
C HIS A 49 -0.51 6.75 0.97
N LEU A 50 -0.51 5.59 0.31
CA LEU A 50 0.08 4.35 0.82
C LEU A 50 1.61 4.34 0.86
N ILE A 51 2.31 5.15 0.04
CA ILE A 51 3.77 5.34 0.18
C ILE A 51 4.11 6.32 1.31
N TRP A 52 3.14 7.10 1.75
CA TRP A 52 3.27 8.12 2.79
C TRP A 52 2.76 7.61 4.15
N PHE A 53 3.04 8.33 5.23
CA PHE A 53 2.46 8.09 6.57
C PHE A 53 2.71 6.66 7.12
N ASN A 54 3.86 6.07 6.78
CA ASN A 54 4.29 4.76 7.23
C ASN A 54 5.16 4.86 8.50
N ALA A 55 5.29 3.75 9.23
CA ALA A 55 5.97 3.74 10.52
C ALA A 55 7.51 3.69 10.37
N ALA A 56 8.18 4.83 10.54
CA ALA A 56 9.63 4.95 10.53
C ALA A 56 10.28 4.45 11.83
N ILE A 57 10.08 3.18 12.16
CA ILE A 57 10.58 2.51 13.38
C ILE A 57 12.05 2.09 13.22
N ALA A 58 12.83 2.17 14.30
CA ALA A 58 14.24 1.79 14.29
C ALA A 58 14.42 0.28 14.08
N THR A 59 15.47 -0.14 13.36
CA THR A 59 15.65 -1.55 12.95
C THR A 59 15.76 -2.53 14.12
N ASN A 60 16.23 -2.07 15.29
CA ASN A 60 16.30 -2.85 16.53
C ASN A 60 14.96 -2.96 17.29
N GLU A 61 13.92 -2.27 16.85
CA GLU A 61 12.55 -2.30 17.40
C GLU A 61 11.57 -3.07 16.47
N LEU A 62 12.05 -3.53 15.31
CA LEU A 62 11.28 -4.38 14.40
C LEU A 62 11.22 -5.82 14.92
N LEU A 63 10.13 -6.51 14.57
CA LEU A 63 9.94 -7.93 14.84
C LEU A 63 10.85 -8.80 13.93
N PRO A 64 11.09 -10.09 14.26
CA PRO A 64 12.01 -10.96 13.49
C PRO A 64 11.64 -11.23 12.03
N ASP A 65 10.40 -10.90 11.64
CA ASP A 65 9.89 -10.92 10.27
C ASP A 65 10.16 -9.61 9.50
N GLY A 66 10.68 -8.57 10.16
CA GLY A 66 10.90 -7.23 9.60
C GLY A 66 9.71 -6.27 9.70
N THR A 67 8.69 -6.59 10.50
CA THR A 67 7.48 -5.77 10.67
C THR A 67 7.47 -4.94 11.96
N ASP A 68 6.60 -3.93 12.02
CA ASP A 68 6.33 -3.16 13.23
C ASP A 68 5.47 -3.94 14.25
N ALA A 69 5.59 -3.61 15.53
CA ALA A 69 4.70 -4.14 16.57
C ALA A 69 3.41 -3.31 16.79
N LEU A 70 3.22 -2.15 16.13
CA LEU A 70 2.14 -1.20 16.45
C LEU A 70 0.73 -1.78 16.29
N GLN A 71 0.58 -2.70 15.35
CA GLN A 71 -0.68 -3.35 14.97
C GLN A 71 -0.74 -4.82 15.42
N SER A 72 0.30 -5.33 16.07
CA SER A 72 0.43 -6.76 16.44
C SER A 72 -0.34 -7.10 17.73
N PRO A 73 -0.97 -8.30 17.84
CA PRO A 73 -1.48 -8.82 19.10
C PRO A 73 -0.39 -9.32 20.06
N GLY A 74 0.86 -9.47 19.59
CA GLY A 74 1.93 -10.16 20.32
C GLY A 74 1.93 -11.68 20.13
N GLY A 75 2.86 -12.39 20.79
CA GLY A 75 2.92 -13.85 20.73
C GLY A 75 1.63 -14.51 21.26
N PRO A 76 1.18 -15.66 20.70
CA PRO A 76 1.80 -16.46 19.64
C PRO A 76 1.49 -16.01 18.20
N TRP A 77 0.89 -14.83 18.01
CA TRP A 77 0.30 -14.35 16.75
C TRP A 77 1.34 -13.74 15.78
N VAL A 78 2.38 -14.53 15.47
CA VAL A 78 3.62 -14.07 14.82
C VAL A 78 3.55 -13.90 13.30
N ARG A 79 2.49 -14.38 12.63
CA ARG A 79 2.32 -14.21 11.18
C ARG A 79 1.22 -13.19 10.88
N ARG A 80 1.40 -12.31 9.90
CA ARG A 80 0.39 -11.29 9.52
C ARG A 80 0.04 -11.29 8.04
N MET A 81 -1.21 -10.99 7.72
CA MET A 81 -1.73 -10.83 6.37
C MET A 81 -2.59 -9.56 6.26
N TRP A 82 -2.40 -8.80 5.19
CA TRP A 82 -3.30 -7.72 4.79
C TRP A 82 -4.48 -8.33 4.02
N ALA A 83 -5.62 -8.51 4.66
CA ALA A 83 -6.79 -9.20 4.08
C ALA A 83 -7.68 -8.27 3.23
N GLY A 84 -7.55 -6.96 3.36
CA GLY A 84 -8.33 -5.98 2.61
C GLY A 84 -8.47 -4.66 3.35
N GLY A 85 -9.50 -3.90 3.01
CA GLY A 85 -9.76 -2.60 3.61
C GLY A 85 -10.82 -1.79 2.87
N SER A 86 -10.90 -0.50 3.22
CA SER A 86 -11.64 0.50 2.47
C SER A 86 -10.85 1.81 2.40
N LEU A 87 -11.13 2.64 1.39
CA LEU A 87 -10.70 4.04 1.33
C LEU A 87 -11.93 4.89 1.02
N GLN A 88 -12.01 6.08 1.59
CA GLN A 88 -13.05 7.08 1.30
C GLN A 88 -12.38 8.46 1.24
N VAL A 89 -12.57 9.20 0.16
CA VAL A 89 -12.14 10.61 0.06
C VAL A 89 -13.32 11.55 0.24
N LYS A 90 -13.08 12.65 0.96
CA LYS A 90 -14.02 13.76 1.06
C LYS A 90 -13.94 14.56 -0.25
N ALA A 91 -14.66 14.13 -1.27
CA ALA A 91 -14.41 14.53 -2.67
C ALA A 91 -14.53 16.05 -2.93
N ASP A 92 -15.38 16.76 -2.19
CA ASP A 92 -15.54 18.22 -2.20
C ASP A 92 -14.27 18.97 -1.74
N ALA A 93 -13.41 18.34 -0.94
CA ALA A 93 -12.20 18.94 -0.40
C ALA A 93 -10.91 18.27 -0.92
N TYR A 94 -10.89 16.95 -1.08
CA TYR A 94 -9.70 16.17 -1.44
C TYR A 94 -9.09 16.60 -2.78
N PHE A 95 -9.94 16.88 -3.78
CA PHE A 95 -9.51 17.24 -5.13
C PHE A 95 -9.29 18.76 -5.35
N ASP A 96 -9.42 19.60 -4.31
CA ASP A 96 -9.08 21.01 -4.44
C ASP A 96 -7.58 21.20 -4.69
N LYS A 97 -7.23 22.08 -5.63
CA LYS A 97 -5.85 22.27 -6.11
C LYS A 97 -4.94 23.05 -5.15
N SER A 98 -5.48 23.59 -4.07
CA SER A 98 -4.79 24.47 -3.12
C SER A 98 -4.98 24.03 -1.65
N LEU A 99 -6.21 23.65 -1.30
CA LEU A 99 -6.68 23.29 0.05
C LEU A 99 -6.88 21.77 0.23
N GLY A 100 -6.74 21.00 -0.85
CA GLY A 100 -6.94 19.55 -0.86
C GLY A 100 -5.69 18.75 -0.53
N PHE A 101 -5.68 17.49 -0.97
CA PHE A 101 -4.59 16.53 -0.77
C PHE A 101 -3.57 16.72 -1.91
N VAL A 102 -2.67 17.68 -1.72
CA VAL A 102 -1.77 18.19 -2.78
C VAL A 102 -0.29 18.10 -2.40
N LEU A 103 0.57 18.24 -3.41
CA LEU A 103 2.04 18.33 -3.26
C LEU A 103 2.50 19.44 -2.31
N ASP A 104 3.76 19.28 -1.88
CA ASP A 104 4.57 20.22 -1.09
C ASP A 104 3.83 20.75 0.17
N THR A 105 2.93 19.91 0.71
CA THR A 105 2.03 20.20 1.83
C THR A 105 2.39 19.35 3.06
N PRO A 106 2.50 19.95 4.27
CA PRO A 106 2.64 19.21 5.52
C PRO A 106 1.31 18.58 5.92
N MET A 107 1.31 17.26 6.09
CA MET A 107 0.12 16.45 6.34
C MET A 107 0.29 15.63 7.62
N LEU A 108 -0.83 15.30 8.25
CA LEU A 108 -0.87 14.41 9.41
C LEU A 108 -1.76 13.21 9.08
N GLY A 109 -1.13 12.03 9.03
CA GLY A 109 -1.82 10.76 9.19
C GLY A 109 -2.00 10.43 10.67
N THR A 110 -3.15 9.87 11.02
CA THR A 110 -3.45 9.34 12.35
C THR A 110 -3.97 7.91 12.24
N GLU A 111 -3.79 7.11 13.29
CA GLU A 111 -4.17 5.68 13.29
C GLU A 111 -4.70 5.21 14.64
N CYS A 112 -5.87 4.57 14.66
CA CYS A 112 -6.41 3.86 15.82
C CYS A 112 -6.76 2.39 15.49
N ILE A 113 -6.81 1.54 16.51
CA ILE A 113 -7.32 0.17 16.37
C ILE A 113 -8.83 0.23 16.61
N LYS A 114 -9.61 0.22 15.53
CA LYS A 114 -11.08 0.37 15.54
C LYS A 114 -11.78 -0.90 16.06
N LYS A 115 -11.25 -2.07 15.71
CA LYS A 115 -11.86 -3.36 16.07
C LYS A 115 -10.80 -4.45 16.21
N VAL A 116 -11.03 -5.38 17.13
CA VAL A 116 -10.27 -6.64 17.25
C VAL A 116 -11.27 -7.77 17.43
N GLU A 117 -11.12 -8.86 16.66
CA GLU A 117 -11.98 -10.05 16.74
C GLU A 117 -11.13 -11.32 16.68
N LEU A 118 -11.22 -12.17 17.72
CA LEU A 118 -10.76 -13.56 17.62
C LEU A 118 -11.83 -14.36 16.85
N ARG A 119 -11.42 -15.20 15.89
CA ARG A 119 -12.31 -16.11 15.16
C ARG A 119 -11.66 -17.47 14.97
N GLY A 120 -12.43 -18.54 15.16
CA GLY A 120 -11.92 -19.92 15.16
C GLY A 120 -11.24 -20.29 16.49
N GLU A 121 -10.90 -21.58 16.62
CA GLU A 121 -10.45 -22.21 17.87
C GLU A 121 -9.14 -22.98 17.66
N GLY A 122 -8.50 -23.42 18.76
CA GLY A 122 -7.25 -24.17 18.71
C GLY A 122 -6.14 -23.43 17.94
N ASP A 123 -5.49 -24.11 17.01
CA ASP A 123 -4.47 -23.52 16.12
C ASP A 123 -5.04 -22.95 14.81
N ALA A 124 -6.31 -23.26 14.48
CA ALA A 124 -7.03 -22.65 13.36
C ALA A 124 -7.56 -21.24 13.69
N ALA A 125 -7.52 -20.84 14.96
CA ALA A 125 -7.87 -19.51 15.45
C ALA A 125 -7.04 -18.39 14.80
N LYS A 126 -7.66 -17.22 14.62
CA LYS A 126 -7.10 -16.04 13.93
C LYS A 126 -7.57 -14.76 14.62
N ILE A 127 -6.68 -13.78 14.78
CA ILE A 127 -7.07 -12.44 15.26
C ILE A 127 -7.20 -11.49 14.07
N PHE A 128 -8.40 -10.99 13.86
CA PHE A 128 -8.70 -9.91 12.92
C PHE A 128 -8.51 -8.57 13.63
N VAL A 129 -7.80 -7.63 13.01
CA VAL A 129 -7.54 -6.28 13.52
C VAL A 129 -7.95 -5.28 12.44
N THR A 130 -9.03 -4.55 12.68
CA THR A 130 -9.43 -3.42 11.82
C THR A 130 -8.81 -2.15 12.38
N VAL A 131 -8.00 -1.51 11.55
CA VAL A 131 -7.28 -0.27 11.86
C VAL A 131 -7.92 0.85 11.07
N GLU A 132 -8.37 1.93 11.72
CA GLU A 132 -8.83 3.14 11.01
C GLU A 132 -7.71 4.19 10.99
N ARG A 133 -7.53 4.81 9.82
CA ARG A 133 -6.58 5.88 9.56
C ARG A 133 -7.30 7.07 8.95
N ARG A 134 -6.93 8.28 9.38
CA ARG A 134 -7.44 9.55 8.82
C ARG A 134 -6.27 10.44 8.43
N PHE A 135 -6.45 11.27 7.41
CA PHE A 135 -5.41 12.15 6.88
C PHE A 135 -5.94 13.57 6.69
N ALA A 136 -5.26 14.54 7.28
CA ALA A 136 -5.62 15.96 7.23
C ALA A 136 -4.37 16.84 7.03
N ARG A 137 -4.57 18.09 6.59
CA ARG A 137 -3.47 19.06 6.46
C ARG A 137 -3.12 19.66 7.82
N VAL A 138 -1.83 19.85 8.09
CA VAL A 138 -1.33 20.40 9.36
C VAL A 138 -1.69 21.89 9.50
N ASP A 139 -1.69 22.65 8.39
CA ASP A 139 -2.05 24.07 8.39
C ASP A 139 -3.52 24.32 8.75
N HIS A 140 -4.44 23.53 8.18
CA HIS A 140 -5.87 23.60 8.50
C HIS A 140 -6.15 23.21 9.95
N LEU A 141 -5.56 22.11 10.45
CA LEU A 141 -5.69 21.70 11.85
C LEU A 141 -5.14 22.77 12.81
N ALA A 142 -3.98 23.35 12.49
CA ALA A 142 -3.37 24.42 13.29
C ALA A 142 -4.23 25.68 13.32
N LYS A 143 -4.88 26.03 12.20
CA LYS A 143 -5.83 27.14 12.12
C LYS A 143 -7.04 26.88 13.02
N SER A 144 -7.78 25.79 12.81
CA SER A 144 -9.00 25.50 13.58
C SER A 144 -8.73 25.38 15.08
N TYR A 145 -7.62 24.71 15.46
CA TYR A 145 -7.20 24.67 16.87
C TYR A 145 -6.93 26.07 17.42
N THR A 146 -6.29 26.96 16.65
CA THR A 146 -6.01 28.34 17.08
C THR A 146 -7.28 29.19 17.21
N GLU A 147 -8.27 28.96 16.36
CA GLU A 147 -9.59 29.62 16.42
C GLU A 147 -10.43 29.14 17.61
N GLU A 148 -10.26 27.89 18.05
CA GLU A 148 -11.00 27.27 19.17
C GLU A 148 -10.30 27.42 20.54
N HIS A 149 -8.96 27.33 20.58
CA HIS A 149 -8.15 27.25 21.81
C HIS A 149 -7.09 28.37 21.97
N GLY A 150 -6.99 29.29 21.00
CA GLY A 150 -5.99 30.36 21.00
C GLY A 150 -4.58 29.93 20.52
N SER A 151 -3.64 30.88 20.55
CA SER A 151 -2.35 30.76 19.84
C SER A 151 -1.46 29.61 20.31
N LEU A 152 -0.98 28.81 19.36
CA LEU A 152 -0.01 27.73 19.58
C LEU A 152 1.36 28.25 20.08
N GLY A 153 1.89 27.63 21.13
CA GLY A 153 3.28 27.79 21.55
C GLY A 153 4.24 27.08 20.58
N ARG A 154 5.34 27.71 20.18
CA ARG A 154 6.21 27.21 19.09
C ARG A 154 6.77 25.80 19.32
N ALA A 155 6.98 25.38 20.57
CA ALA A 155 7.47 24.04 20.90
C ALA A 155 6.37 22.97 20.96
N THR A 156 5.17 23.32 21.43
CA THR A 156 4.02 22.40 21.61
C THR A 156 3.05 22.42 20.42
N GLY A 157 3.36 23.21 19.37
CA GLY A 157 2.44 23.47 18.26
C GLY A 157 1.96 22.22 17.53
N LEU A 158 2.89 21.38 17.07
CA LEU A 158 2.56 20.15 16.34
C LEU A 158 1.92 19.09 17.25
N GLU A 159 2.37 18.97 18.50
CA GLU A 159 1.85 18.02 19.49
C GLU A 159 0.38 18.31 19.83
N ARG A 160 0.02 19.59 20.02
CA ARG A 160 -1.37 20.01 20.23
C ARG A 160 -2.25 19.74 19.02
N VAL A 161 -1.75 20.04 17.82
CA VAL A 161 -2.41 19.75 16.54
C VAL A 161 -2.62 18.24 16.33
N GLN A 162 -1.65 17.43 16.74
CA GLN A 162 -1.75 15.97 16.76
C GLN A 162 -2.82 15.50 17.74
N GLY A 163 -2.78 15.93 19.01
CA GLY A 163 -3.77 15.60 20.03
C GLY A 163 -5.20 15.96 19.61
N TYR A 164 -5.39 17.17 19.07
CA TYR A 164 -6.66 17.64 18.52
C TYR A 164 -7.22 16.72 17.43
N PHE A 165 -6.40 16.32 16.44
CA PHE A 165 -6.86 15.41 15.39
C PHE A 165 -7.08 13.97 15.88
N ALA A 166 -6.36 13.51 16.92
CA ALA A 166 -6.67 12.26 17.60
C ALA A 166 -8.00 12.30 18.35
N GLU A 167 -8.37 13.43 18.96
CA GLU A 167 -9.68 13.58 19.61
C GLU A 167 -10.85 13.46 18.63
N GLN A 168 -10.74 14.05 17.43
CA GLN A 168 -11.77 13.93 16.38
C GLN A 168 -11.99 12.47 15.92
N ILE A 169 -10.99 11.61 16.10
CA ILE A 169 -11.11 10.15 15.93
C ILE A 169 -11.76 9.50 17.17
N ARG A 170 -11.27 9.81 18.38
CA ARG A 170 -11.80 9.24 19.64
C ARG A 170 -13.29 9.55 19.86
N LYS A 171 -13.73 10.74 19.45
CA LYS A 171 -15.12 11.24 19.52
C LYS A 171 -15.98 10.81 18.32
N ASP A 172 -15.37 10.17 17.32
CA ASP A 172 -15.93 9.85 15.99
C ASP A 172 -16.77 10.97 15.35
N GLU A 173 -16.16 12.14 15.16
CA GLU A 173 -16.80 13.37 14.63
C GLU A 173 -17.08 13.30 13.11
N GLY A 174 -17.57 12.15 12.62
CA GLY A 174 -17.73 11.89 11.19
C GLY A 174 -16.40 12.01 10.46
N TRP A 175 -16.22 13.06 9.66
CA TRP A 175 -14.95 13.35 8.99
C TRP A 175 -13.96 14.14 9.87
N GLY A 176 -14.44 14.98 10.79
CA GLY A 176 -13.62 16.05 11.37
C GLY A 176 -12.92 16.85 10.25
N HIS A 177 -11.61 17.02 10.39
CA HIS A 177 -10.75 17.69 9.39
C HIS A 177 -10.15 16.74 8.32
N ALA A 178 -10.56 15.47 8.28
CA ALA A 178 -9.99 14.50 7.34
C ALA A 178 -10.40 14.76 5.89
N LEU A 179 -9.42 14.72 4.98
CA LEU A 179 -9.62 14.70 3.52
C LEU A 179 -9.77 13.27 2.99
N LEU A 180 -9.16 12.31 3.67
CA LEU A 180 -9.14 10.89 3.34
C LEU A 180 -9.31 10.07 4.63
N LYS A 181 -10.11 9.02 4.55
CA LYS A 181 -10.18 7.91 5.50
C LYS A 181 -9.70 6.62 4.84
N GLU A 182 -9.08 5.77 5.64
CA GLU A 182 -8.62 4.43 5.28
C GLU A 182 -9.00 3.46 6.41
N GLU A 183 -9.56 2.30 6.08
CA GLU A 183 -9.60 1.15 6.98
C GLU A 183 -8.71 0.04 6.45
N ARG A 184 -7.83 -0.51 7.29
CA ARG A 184 -7.00 -1.69 6.99
C ARG A 184 -7.53 -2.89 7.78
N ASN A 185 -7.83 -3.98 7.09
CA ASN A 185 -8.22 -5.24 7.71
C ASN A 185 -7.03 -6.20 7.71
N LEU A 186 -6.40 -6.34 8.87
CA LEU A 186 -5.26 -7.22 9.10
C LEU A 186 -5.72 -8.52 9.76
N VAL A 187 -5.06 -9.63 9.44
CA VAL A 187 -5.32 -10.93 10.06
C VAL A 187 -4.00 -11.49 10.56
N PHE A 188 -3.97 -11.85 11.84
CA PHE A 188 -2.83 -12.46 12.51
C PHE A 188 -3.11 -13.92 12.80
N PHE A 189 -2.09 -14.75 12.56
CA PHE A 189 -2.13 -16.19 12.71
C PHE A 189 -1.03 -16.63 13.67
N LYS A 190 -1.22 -17.79 14.29
CA LYS A 190 -0.14 -18.51 14.97
C LYS A 190 0.97 -18.88 13.98
N LYS A 191 2.13 -19.28 14.52
CA LYS A 191 3.16 -19.97 13.73
C LYS A 191 2.58 -21.30 13.20
N VAL A 192 2.84 -21.59 11.93
CA VAL A 192 2.40 -22.81 11.22
C VAL A 192 3.65 -23.49 10.67
N ALA A 193 3.65 -24.82 10.51
CA ALA A 193 4.79 -25.51 9.89
C ALA A 193 4.92 -25.13 8.41
N ALA A 194 6.14 -24.87 7.93
CA ALA A 194 6.34 -24.43 6.54
C ALA A 194 5.91 -25.47 5.49
N ALA A 195 5.88 -26.77 5.84
CA ALA A 195 5.35 -27.82 4.98
C ALA A 195 3.80 -27.77 4.89
N GLU A 196 3.12 -27.63 6.03
CA GLU A 196 1.67 -27.46 6.12
C GLU A 196 1.20 -26.22 5.35
N ALA A 197 1.89 -25.09 5.54
CA ALA A 197 1.60 -23.83 4.86
C ALA A 197 1.81 -23.89 3.33
N ARG A 198 2.71 -24.73 2.81
CA ARG A 198 2.88 -24.98 1.36
C ARG A 198 1.73 -25.78 0.76
N ASN A 199 1.15 -26.70 1.54
CA ASN A 199 0.07 -27.59 1.09
C ASN A 199 -1.31 -26.91 1.08
N ALA A 200 -1.40 -25.65 1.53
CA ALA A 200 -2.62 -24.85 1.47
C ALA A 200 -3.01 -24.52 0.01
N HIS A 201 -3.97 -25.27 -0.55
CA HIS A 201 -4.45 -25.08 -1.91
C HIS A 201 -5.00 -23.66 -2.12
N VAL A 202 -4.39 -22.90 -3.03
CA VAL A 202 -4.85 -21.55 -3.36
C VAL A 202 -6.20 -21.67 -4.08
N LYS A 203 -7.27 -21.12 -3.49
CA LYS A 203 -8.61 -21.12 -4.07
C LYS A 203 -8.96 -19.73 -4.59
N TYR A 204 -8.60 -19.48 -5.84
CA TYR A 204 -9.10 -18.34 -6.58
C TYR A 204 -10.62 -18.45 -6.78
N LEU A 205 -11.32 -17.31 -6.84
CA LEU A 205 -12.75 -17.27 -7.20
C LEU A 205 -12.95 -17.05 -8.70
N THR A 206 -14.13 -17.38 -9.22
CA THR A 206 -14.53 -17.02 -10.59
C THR A 206 -14.56 -15.49 -10.76
N PRO A 207 -14.07 -14.92 -11.89
CA PRO A 207 -14.27 -13.51 -12.21
C PRO A 207 -15.75 -13.10 -12.19
N PRO A 208 -16.08 -11.84 -11.84
CA PRO A 208 -17.46 -11.40 -11.64
C PRO A 208 -18.27 -11.23 -12.93
N GLY A 209 -17.63 -11.27 -14.10
CA GLY A 209 -18.30 -11.13 -15.41
C GLY A 209 -17.33 -10.72 -16.51
N GLU A 210 -17.86 -10.09 -17.56
CA GLU A 210 -17.07 -9.44 -18.60
C GLU A 210 -16.24 -8.26 -18.06
N ARG A 211 -15.23 -7.84 -18.82
CA ARG A 211 -14.32 -6.75 -18.47
C ARG A 211 -14.41 -5.61 -19.48
N ASN A 212 -14.64 -4.38 -19.03
CA ASN A 212 -14.54 -3.20 -19.90
C ASN A 212 -13.09 -2.75 -20.10
N PHE A 213 -12.21 -3.06 -19.16
CA PHE A 213 -10.77 -2.86 -19.28
C PHE A 213 -10.00 -3.96 -18.56
N ALA A 214 -8.77 -4.21 -19.04
CA ALA A 214 -7.79 -5.01 -18.32
C ALA A 214 -6.36 -4.56 -18.65
N HIS A 215 -5.44 -4.84 -17.74
CA HIS A 215 -4.00 -4.64 -17.91
C HIS A 215 -3.23 -5.79 -17.26
N THR A 216 -2.32 -6.42 -18.01
CA THR A 216 -1.51 -7.56 -17.57
C THR A 216 -0.11 -7.10 -17.18
N LEU A 217 0.43 -7.61 -16.08
CA LEU A 217 1.83 -7.40 -15.69
C LEU A 217 2.40 -8.57 -14.86
N THR A 218 3.71 -8.77 -14.95
CA THR A 218 4.45 -9.73 -14.10
C THR A 218 5.28 -8.94 -13.08
N PRO A 219 4.92 -8.95 -11.79
CA PRO A 219 5.65 -8.22 -10.76
C PRO A 219 6.95 -8.94 -10.45
N ASN A 220 8.09 -8.24 -10.53
CA ASN A 220 9.41 -8.84 -10.28
C ASN A 220 10.06 -8.28 -9.00
N ARG A 221 11.19 -8.87 -8.61
CA ARG A 221 11.92 -8.53 -7.38
C ARG A 221 12.31 -7.05 -7.29
N THR A 222 12.55 -6.40 -8.43
CA THR A 222 12.88 -4.97 -8.48
C THR A 222 11.67 -4.10 -8.15
N LEU A 223 10.47 -4.47 -8.60
CA LEU A 223 9.21 -3.80 -8.21
C LEU A 223 8.98 -3.95 -6.71
N LEU A 224 9.06 -5.17 -6.18
CA LEU A 224 8.81 -5.45 -4.77
C LEU A 224 9.81 -4.74 -3.87
N PHE A 225 11.11 -4.80 -4.19
CA PHE A 225 12.15 -4.08 -3.45
C PHE A 225 11.94 -2.56 -3.47
N ARG A 226 11.67 -1.96 -4.64
CA ARG A 226 11.43 -0.51 -4.75
C ARG A 226 10.20 -0.08 -3.96
N PHE A 227 9.11 -0.85 -4.00
CA PHE A 227 7.90 -0.55 -3.24
C PHE A 227 8.10 -0.71 -1.73
N SER A 228 8.82 -1.74 -1.28
CA SER A 228 9.24 -1.88 0.12
C SER A 228 10.11 -0.71 0.58
N ALA A 229 11.07 -0.26 -0.23
CA ALA A 229 11.90 0.90 0.08
C ALA A 229 11.10 2.21 0.14
N LEU A 230 10.09 2.38 -0.74
CA LEU A 230 9.18 3.53 -0.74
C LEU A 230 8.23 3.56 0.46
N THR A 231 7.75 2.40 0.90
CA THR A 231 6.82 2.26 2.03
C THR A 231 7.51 2.10 3.39
N PHE A 232 8.85 2.14 3.41
CA PHE A 232 9.69 1.79 4.57
C PHE A 232 9.37 0.41 5.19
N ASN A 233 8.94 -0.53 4.34
CA ASN A 233 8.42 -1.83 4.74
C ASN A 233 9.48 -2.94 4.56
N ALA A 234 10.10 -3.36 5.67
CA ALA A 234 11.14 -4.38 5.72
C ALA A 234 10.61 -5.83 5.85
N HIS A 235 9.29 -6.06 5.73
CA HIS A 235 8.68 -7.38 5.92
C HIS A 235 9.24 -8.42 4.94
N ARG A 236 9.89 -9.45 5.49
CA ARG A 236 10.78 -10.37 4.78
C ARG A 236 10.10 -11.19 3.68
N ILE A 237 8.79 -11.45 3.75
CA ILE A 237 8.03 -12.11 2.68
C ILE A 237 8.07 -11.38 1.33
N HIS A 238 8.47 -10.10 1.30
CA HIS A 238 8.59 -9.27 0.09
C HIS A 238 10.04 -9.11 -0.40
N LEU A 239 11.03 -9.59 0.37
CA LEU A 239 12.46 -9.28 0.19
C LEU A 239 13.36 -10.53 0.23
N ASP A 240 13.09 -11.47 1.14
CA ASP A 240 13.89 -12.65 1.42
C ASP A 240 13.13 -13.92 0.93
N PRO A 241 13.49 -14.48 -0.24
CA PRO A 241 12.77 -15.61 -0.83
C PRO A 241 12.99 -16.91 -0.04
N ASP A 242 14.04 -16.99 0.78
CA ASP A 242 14.29 -18.14 1.63
C ASP A 242 13.49 -18.07 2.93
N TYR A 243 13.33 -16.88 3.52
CA TYR A 243 12.35 -16.69 4.60
C TYR A 243 10.92 -17.02 4.13
N ALA A 244 10.49 -16.46 2.99
CA ALA A 244 9.18 -16.73 2.42
C ALA A 244 8.92 -18.24 2.25
N ARG A 245 9.85 -18.98 1.64
CA ARG A 245 9.72 -20.43 1.40
C ARG A 245 9.93 -21.31 2.62
N LYS A 246 10.93 -21.02 3.46
CA LYS A 246 11.42 -21.93 4.52
C LYS A 246 10.82 -21.63 5.89
N VAL A 247 10.36 -20.40 6.15
CA VAL A 247 9.72 -20.01 7.42
C VAL A 247 8.21 -19.88 7.28
N GLU A 248 7.71 -19.25 6.21
CA GLU A 248 6.27 -18.97 6.06
C GLU A 248 5.52 -19.89 5.07
N GLY A 249 6.24 -20.74 4.34
CA GLY A 249 5.66 -21.71 3.39
C GLY A 249 5.15 -21.12 2.07
N HIS A 250 5.43 -19.86 1.78
CA HIS A 250 5.07 -19.18 0.53
C HIS A 250 5.98 -19.65 -0.63
N ARG A 251 5.40 -19.97 -1.80
CA ARG A 251 6.16 -20.57 -2.92
C ARG A 251 7.24 -19.65 -3.52
N ASN A 252 7.00 -18.34 -3.53
CA ASN A 252 7.98 -17.29 -3.85
C ASN A 252 7.73 -16.06 -2.94
N LEU A 253 8.46 -14.97 -3.16
CA LEU A 253 8.13 -13.66 -2.58
C LEU A 253 6.69 -13.25 -2.90
N LEU A 254 6.02 -12.60 -1.95
CA LEU A 254 4.64 -12.11 -2.09
C LEU A 254 4.59 -10.66 -2.61
N VAL A 255 3.58 -10.36 -3.42
CA VAL A 255 3.18 -8.98 -3.75
C VAL A 255 2.51 -8.34 -2.52
N HIS A 256 2.87 -7.10 -2.18
CA HIS A 256 2.30 -6.40 -1.04
C HIS A 256 0.80 -6.13 -1.25
N GLY A 257 -0.04 -6.37 -0.24
CA GLY A 257 -1.45 -5.95 -0.22
C GLY A 257 -1.68 -4.48 -0.63
N PRO A 258 -0.93 -3.49 -0.09
CA PRO A 258 -1.02 -2.11 -0.55
C PRO A 258 -0.49 -1.87 -1.97
N LEU A 259 0.47 -2.66 -2.48
CA LEU A 259 0.92 -2.55 -3.88
C LEU A 259 -0.19 -3.00 -4.83
N SER A 260 -0.89 -4.09 -4.52
CA SER A 260 -2.08 -4.53 -5.27
C SER A 260 -3.14 -3.44 -5.34
N LEU A 261 -3.36 -2.68 -4.25
CA LEU A 261 -4.30 -1.56 -4.22
C LEU A 261 -3.82 -0.36 -5.06
N VAL A 262 -2.54 0.02 -4.99
CA VAL A 262 -1.96 1.09 -5.83
C VAL A 262 -2.07 0.74 -7.32
N LEU A 263 -1.75 -0.50 -7.70
CA LEU A 263 -1.82 -0.97 -9.08
C LEU A 263 -3.26 -0.97 -9.61
N LEU A 264 -4.20 -1.52 -8.83
CA LEU A 264 -5.62 -1.55 -9.17
C LEU A 264 -6.19 -0.12 -9.33
N LEU A 265 -5.89 0.78 -8.39
CA LEU A 265 -6.33 2.17 -8.46
C LEU A 265 -5.71 2.94 -9.63
N GLN A 266 -4.45 2.69 -10.00
CA GLN A 266 -3.84 3.40 -11.13
C GLN A 266 -4.34 2.93 -12.51
N VAL A 267 -4.57 1.63 -12.72
CA VAL A 267 -5.22 1.14 -13.94
C VAL A 267 -6.65 1.70 -14.03
N PHE A 268 -7.38 1.72 -12.91
CA PHE A 268 -8.72 2.31 -12.84
C PHE A 268 -8.73 3.82 -13.14
N ASN A 269 -7.90 4.60 -12.44
CA ASN A 269 -7.81 6.06 -12.59
C ASN A 269 -7.44 6.43 -14.04
N HIS A 270 -6.51 5.69 -14.66
CA HIS A 270 -6.15 5.89 -16.07
C HIS A 270 -7.34 5.62 -17.00
N HIS A 271 -8.04 4.49 -16.83
CA HIS A 271 -9.21 4.15 -17.64
C HIS A 271 -10.33 5.19 -17.54
N VAL A 272 -10.75 5.54 -16.32
CA VAL A 272 -11.85 6.49 -16.09
C VAL A 272 -11.47 7.92 -16.48
N ALA A 273 -10.22 8.33 -16.29
CA ALA A 273 -9.75 9.63 -16.79
C ALA A 273 -9.75 9.71 -18.32
N LYS A 274 -9.49 8.60 -19.02
CA LYS A 274 -9.58 8.52 -20.49
C LYS A 274 -11.03 8.48 -20.99
N GLU A 275 -11.91 7.76 -20.31
CA GLU A 275 -13.33 7.63 -20.69
C GLU A 275 -14.15 8.91 -20.40
N THR A 276 -13.78 9.67 -19.36
CA THR A 276 -14.57 10.82 -18.87
C THR A 276 -13.83 12.16 -18.94
N GLU A 277 -12.74 12.25 -19.71
CA GLU A 277 -11.86 13.43 -19.82
C GLU A 277 -11.32 13.95 -18.47
N GLY A 278 -11.22 13.06 -17.47
CA GLY A 278 -10.81 13.39 -16.11
C GLY A 278 -11.89 14.08 -15.25
N MET A 279 -13.15 14.08 -15.69
CA MET A 279 -14.29 14.60 -14.93
C MET A 279 -14.75 13.64 -13.84
N GLN A 280 -14.71 12.32 -14.05
CA GLN A 280 -15.08 11.35 -13.02
C GLN A 280 -13.86 10.94 -12.18
N VAL A 281 -14.06 10.79 -10.87
CA VAL A 281 -13.00 10.47 -9.89
C VAL A 281 -13.47 9.46 -8.85
N VAL A 282 -12.53 8.71 -8.25
CA VAL A 282 -12.80 7.83 -7.10
C VAL A 282 -13.32 8.65 -5.92
N GLU A 283 -14.45 8.22 -5.37
CA GLU A 283 -15.02 8.69 -4.11
C GLU A 283 -14.70 7.69 -2.98
N SER A 284 -14.87 6.39 -3.25
CA SER A 284 -14.47 5.32 -2.32
C SER A 284 -14.13 4.01 -3.02
N ILE A 285 -13.44 3.13 -2.30
CA ILE A 285 -13.25 1.73 -2.68
C ILE A 285 -13.36 0.83 -1.44
N GLU A 286 -14.04 -0.30 -1.57
CA GLU A 286 -13.91 -1.43 -0.66
C GLU A 286 -13.18 -2.57 -1.38
N TYR A 287 -12.23 -3.24 -0.73
CA TYR A 287 -11.41 -4.28 -1.36
C TYR A 287 -10.99 -5.39 -0.41
N ARG A 288 -10.71 -6.58 -0.96
CA ARG A 288 -10.26 -7.78 -0.26
C ARG A 288 -9.20 -8.54 -1.06
N ASN A 289 -8.16 -8.97 -0.36
CA ASN A 289 -7.14 -9.89 -0.86
C ASN A 289 -7.60 -11.32 -0.52
N LEU A 290 -7.99 -12.08 -1.53
CA LEU A 290 -8.60 -13.42 -1.40
C LEU A 290 -7.58 -14.55 -1.53
N SER A 291 -6.50 -14.32 -2.27
CA SER A 291 -5.42 -15.28 -2.49
C SER A 291 -4.09 -14.56 -2.70
N PRO A 292 -2.96 -15.19 -2.33
CA PRO A 292 -1.64 -14.60 -2.53
C PRO A 292 -1.31 -14.43 -4.01
N LEU A 293 -0.74 -13.25 -4.32
CA LEU A 293 -0.09 -12.93 -5.58
C LEU A 293 1.43 -12.99 -5.35
N TYR A 294 2.18 -13.53 -6.32
CA TYR A 294 3.59 -13.85 -6.16
C TYR A 294 4.48 -13.08 -7.15
N CYS A 295 5.73 -12.90 -6.76
CA CYS A 295 6.79 -12.44 -7.63
C CYS A 295 7.02 -13.44 -8.77
N ASP A 296 7.39 -12.91 -9.93
CA ASP A 296 7.76 -13.67 -11.14
C ASP A 296 6.58 -14.49 -11.75
N GLU A 297 5.33 -14.29 -11.30
CA GLU A 297 4.09 -14.88 -11.85
C GLU A 297 3.21 -13.81 -12.52
N GLU A 298 2.60 -14.11 -13.68
CA GLU A 298 1.69 -13.14 -14.34
C GLU A 298 0.42 -12.88 -13.51
N MET A 299 0.00 -11.62 -13.46
CA MET A 299 -1.31 -11.22 -12.95
C MET A 299 -1.98 -10.18 -13.85
N ARG A 300 -3.32 -10.19 -13.89
CA ARG A 300 -4.11 -9.30 -14.75
C ARG A 300 -5.12 -8.50 -13.95
N ILE A 301 -4.96 -7.19 -13.96
CA ILE A 301 -5.85 -6.21 -13.32
C ILE A 301 -7.03 -5.98 -14.27
N CYS A 302 -8.26 -6.07 -13.78
CA CYS A 302 -9.49 -6.01 -14.57
C CYS A 302 -10.52 -5.09 -13.91
N GLY A 303 -11.47 -4.58 -14.69
CA GLY A 303 -12.65 -3.92 -14.14
C GLY A 303 -13.85 -3.83 -15.09
N PHE A 304 -15.01 -3.59 -14.49
CA PHE A 304 -16.32 -3.57 -15.14
C PHE A 304 -17.23 -2.49 -14.54
N LYS A 305 -17.91 -1.73 -15.39
CA LYS A 305 -18.88 -0.69 -15.00
C LYS A 305 -20.22 -1.32 -14.62
N LYS A 306 -20.30 -1.73 -13.35
CA LYS A 306 -21.47 -2.39 -12.74
C LYS A 306 -22.76 -1.58 -12.88
N LYS A 307 -22.71 -0.25 -12.68
CA LYS A 307 -23.89 0.64 -12.72
C LYS A 307 -23.53 2.12 -12.81
N THR A 308 -24.16 2.87 -13.72
CA THR A 308 -24.13 4.34 -13.72
C THR A 308 -25.05 4.92 -12.63
N LEU A 309 -24.60 5.98 -11.95
CA LEU A 309 -25.34 6.75 -10.94
C LEU A 309 -25.60 8.17 -11.45
N PHE A 310 -26.48 8.93 -10.78
CA PHE A 310 -26.82 10.30 -11.17
C PHE A 310 -25.59 11.23 -11.25
N ASN A 311 -24.68 11.15 -10.28
CA ASN A 311 -23.45 11.94 -10.23
C ASN A 311 -22.18 11.06 -10.29
N GLY A 312 -22.18 9.92 -10.99
CA GLY A 312 -21.02 9.03 -10.99
C GLY A 312 -21.30 7.60 -11.48
N ALA A 313 -20.54 6.63 -10.99
CA ALA A 313 -20.74 5.20 -11.30
C ALA A 313 -20.20 4.27 -10.22
N ILE A 314 -20.68 3.02 -10.23
CA ILE A 314 -20.16 1.88 -9.47
C ILE A 314 -19.43 0.96 -10.44
N TYR A 315 -18.22 0.57 -10.09
CA TYR A 315 -17.42 -0.41 -10.82
C TYR A 315 -17.03 -1.57 -9.92
N ASP A 316 -17.07 -2.79 -10.45
CA ASP A 316 -16.35 -3.90 -9.83
C ASP A 316 -14.95 -3.99 -10.45
N VAL A 317 -13.95 -4.28 -9.63
CA VAL A 317 -12.53 -4.29 -9.99
C VAL A 317 -11.84 -5.46 -9.33
N TRP A 318 -10.90 -6.09 -10.03
CA TRP A 318 -10.24 -7.30 -9.54
C TRP A 318 -8.83 -7.49 -10.10
N ILE A 319 -8.07 -8.38 -9.48
CA ILE A 319 -6.81 -8.90 -10.01
C ILE A 319 -6.94 -10.41 -10.14
N GLU A 320 -6.75 -10.92 -11.35
CA GLU A 320 -6.67 -12.33 -11.70
C GLU A 320 -5.22 -12.82 -11.48
N GLY A 321 -5.06 -13.99 -10.85
CA GLY A 321 -3.77 -14.69 -10.77
C GLY A 321 -3.42 -15.41 -12.09
N PRO A 322 -2.30 -16.15 -12.14
CA PRO A 322 -1.81 -16.78 -13.38
C PRO A 322 -2.75 -17.85 -13.94
N THR A 323 -3.67 -18.38 -13.15
CA THR A 323 -4.72 -19.32 -13.59
C THR A 323 -6.05 -18.63 -13.94
N GLY A 324 -6.07 -17.30 -14.12
CA GLY A 324 -7.24 -16.51 -14.52
C GLY A 324 -8.30 -16.27 -13.44
N GLY A 325 -8.20 -16.94 -12.29
CA GLY A 325 -9.11 -16.75 -11.15
C GLY A 325 -8.75 -15.55 -10.27
N VAL A 326 -9.74 -14.99 -9.58
CA VAL A 326 -9.63 -13.78 -8.76
C VAL A 326 -8.79 -14.00 -7.51
N ALA A 327 -7.72 -13.21 -7.38
CA ALA A 327 -6.84 -13.13 -6.22
C ALA A 327 -7.12 -11.90 -5.34
N VAL A 328 -7.51 -10.78 -5.94
CA VAL A 328 -7.91 -9.53 -5.26
C VAL A 328 -9.24 -9.07 -5.86
N THR A 329 -10.18 -8.58 -5.04
CA THR A 329 -11.48 -8.05 -5.50
C THR A 329 -11.81 -6.74 -4.80
N GLY A 330 -12.57 -5.87 -5.44
CA GLY A 330 -13.13 -4.68 -4.83
C GLY A 330 -14.26 -4.07 -5.64
N THR A 331 -14.94 -3.08 -5.04
CA THR A 331 -15.94 -2.26 -5.70
C THR A 331 -15.58 -0.79 -5.47
N ILE A 332 -15.49 -0.02 -6.56
CA ILE A 332 -15.20 1.41 -6.55
C ILE A 332 -16.50 2.19 -6.77
N TYR A 333 -16.70 3.20 -5.94
CA TYR A 333 -17.69 4.25 -6.17
C TYR A 333 -16.96 5.48 -6.69
N THR A 334 -17.50 6.08 -7.74
CA THR A 334 -17.00 7.32 -8.32
C THR A 334 -18.04 8.43 -8.24
N THR A 335 -17.53 9.66 -8.18
CA THR A 335 -18.32 10.88 -8.26
C THR A 335 -17.82 11.75 -9.42
N MET A 336 -18.67 12.62 -9.96
CA MET A 336 -18.29 13.62 -10.94
C MET A 336 -17.71 14.84 -10.22
N ARG A 337 -16.58 15.36 -10.71
CA ARG A 337 -16.08 16.68 -10.34
C ARG A 337 -17.09 17.74 -10.76
N GLU A 338 -17.39 18.67 -9.87
CA GLU A 338 -18.10 19.89 -10.24
C GLU A 338 -17.30 20.65 -11.29
N LYS A 339 -17.96 21.08 -12.38
CA LYS A 339 -17.39 22.09 -13.27
C LYS A 339 -17.39 23.41 -12.50
N VAL A 340 -16.24 23.79 -11.94
CA VAL A 340 -15.96 25.18 -11.58
C VAL A 340 -16.24 26.02 -12.83
N PRO A 341 -17.21 26.94 -12.82
CA PRO A 341 -17.51 27.74 -14.00
C PRO A 341 -16.30 28.58 -14.40
N PRO A 342 -16.11 28.90 -15.69
CA PRO A 342 -15.26 30.03 -16.04
C PRO A 342 -15.84 31.28 -15.34
N PRO A 343 -14.99 32.22 -14.87
CA PRO A 343 -15.49 33.45 -14.27
C PRO A 343 -16.34 34.18 -15.31
N SER A 344 -17.62 34.42 -14.99
CA SER A 344 -18.47 35.27 -15.81
C SER A 344 -17.92 36.69 -15.77
N ASP A 345 -17.76 37.33 -16.93
CA ASP A 345 -17.33 38.72 -17.02
C ASP A 345 -18.17 39.61 -16.09
N PRO A 346 -17.56 40.57 -15.38
CA PRO A 346 -18.30 41.45 -14.49
C PRO A 346 -19.29 42.26 -15.34
N LYS A 347 -20.59 42.09 -15.07
CA LYS A 347 -21.62 42.98 -15.63
C LYS A 347 -21.21 44.42 -15.32
N PRO A 348 -21.24 45.34 -16.32
CA PRO A 348 -20.95 46.74 -16.05
C PRO A 348 -21.92 47.27 -14.98
N ALA A 349 -21.38 48.01 -14.01
CA ALA A 349 -22.16 48.59 -12.94
C ALA A 349 -23.25 49.53 -13.52
N PRO A 350 -24.45 49.58 -12.92
CA PRO A 350 -25.51 50.48 -13.39
C PRO A 350 -25.03 51.93 -13.25
N GLN A 351 -25.04 52.66 -14.37
CA GLN A 351 -24.65 54.06 -14.40
C GLN A 351 -25.70 54.90 -13.67
N THR A 352 -25.36 55.39 -12.48
CA THR A 352 -26.17 56.36 -11.75
C THR A 352 -26.01 57.73 -12.40
N ASN A 353 -26.96 58.10 -13.26
CA ASN A 353 -27.00 59.43 -13.89
C ASN A 353 -27.31 60.50 -12.85
N THR A 354 -26.26 61.09 -12.26
CA THR A 354 -26.37 62.30 -11.45
C THR A 354 -26.55 63.50 -12.37
N THR A 355 -27.79 63.93 -12.58
CA THR A 355 -28.09 65.16 -13.32
C THR A 355 -27.53 66.38 -12.59
N ILE A 356 -26.48 66.99 -13.14
CA ILE A 356 -26.00 68.31 -12.71
C ILE A 356 -26.63 69.37 -13.63
N LEU A 357 -27.41 70.28 -13.03
CA LEU A 357 -27.99 71.43 -13.72
C LEU A 357 -27.03 72.62 -13.64
N THR A 358 -26.57 73.09 -14.80
CA THR A 358 -25.95 74.41 -14.98
C THR A 358 -26.39 74.97 -16.34
N ASN A 359 -26.91 76.19 -16.36
CA ASN A 359 -27.54 76.80 -17.54
C ASN A 359 -26.55 77.63 -18.38
N ASP A 360 -26.87 77.75 -19.67
CA ASP A 360 -26.54 78.87 -20.59
C ASP A 360 -25.07 79.17 -20.94
N PRO A 361 -24.77 79.86 -22.07
CA PRO A 361 -25.40 79.81 -23.40
C PRO A 361 -24.37 79.58 -24.55
N PRO A 362 -24.78 79.33 -25.81
CA PRO A 362 -23.87 78.93 -26.90
C PRO A 362 -23.28 80.10 -27.73
N ILE A 363 -22.07 79.88 -28.29
CA ILE A 363 -21.43 80.72 -29.34
C ILE A 363 -20.90 79.82 -30.48
N LEU A 364 -20.82 80.36 -31.70
CA LEU A 364 -20.67 79.63 -32.96
C LEU A 364 -19.23 79.51 -33.52
N GLN A 365 -19.08 78.54 -34.44
CA GLN A 365 -18.39 78.64 -35.75
C GLN A 365 -16.87 78.38 -35.94
N SER A 366 -16.56 78.08 -37.21
CA SER A 366 -15.26 77.84 -37.89
C SER A 366 -14.57 76.48 -37.58
N GLN A 367 -14.30 75.59 -38.55
CA GLN A 367 -13.48 75.68 -39.79
C GLN A 367 -11.95 75.71 -39.50
N ALA A 368 -11.07 75.02 -40.23
CA ALA A 368 -11.23 74.30 -41.50
C ALA A 368 -10.39 73.01 -41.64
N MET A 369 -10.72 72.28 -42.70
CA MET A 369 -10.03 71.21 -43.42
C MET A 369 -8.48 71.25 -43.44
N PHE A 370 -7.85 70.06 -43.49
CA PHE A 370 -7.05 69.67 -44.67
C PHE A 370 -6.83 68.14 -44.77
N THR A 371 -6.89 67.58 -45.97
CA THR A 371 -6.47 66.21 -46.35
C THR A 371 -5.71 66.27 -47.68
N PRO A 372 -4.74 65.37 -47.93
CA PRO A 372 -5.00 64.16 -48.75
C PRO A 372 -4.31 62.90 -48.17
N GLN A 373 -4.84 61.66 -48.24
CA GLN A 373 -5.27 60.81 -49.37
C GLN A 373 -4.15 60.18 -50.25
N SER A 374 -3.74 58.95 -49.89
CA SER A 374 -3.62 57.73 -50.75
C SER A 374 -3.05 56.59 -49.88
N ASN A 375 -3.75 55.48 -49.63
CA ASN A 375 -3.97 54.27 -50.46
C ASN A 375 -2.65 53.56 -50.88
N SER A 376 -2.39 52.27 -50.64
CA SER A 376 -2.99 51.19 -49.80
C SER A 376 -1.96 50.00 -49.76
N THR A 377 -2.13 48.75 -49.28
CA THR A 377 -3.25 47.89 -48.82
C THR A 377 -2.70 46.67 -48.03
N THR A 378 -3.44 46.09 -47.07
CA THR A 378 -3.30 44.70 -46.49
C THR A 378 -1.97 44.25 -45.82
N SER A 379 -1.90 43.42 -44.77
CA SER A 379 -2.89 42.82 -43.84
C SER A 379 -2.20 42.11 -42.63
N SER A 380 -2.79 42.18 -41.42
CA SER A 380 -2.81 41.19 -40.27
C SER A 380 -1.57 40.32 -39.92
N ALA A 381 -1.18 40.08 -38.65
CA ALA A 381 -1.68 40.52 -37.32
C ALA A 381 -0.65 40.23 -36.19
N GLY A 382 -0.83 40.83 -34.99
CA GLY A 382 -0.06 40.59 -33.75
C GLY A 382 -0.58 39.43 -32.89
N SER A 383 0.04 38.97 -31.78
CA SER A 383 0.89 39.60 -30.74
C SER A 383 0.16 40.62 -29.83
N GLU A 384 0.30 40.66 -28.50
CA GLU A 384 1.04 39.79 -27.55
C GLU A 384 0.55 39.92 -26.08
N GLN A 385 1.31 39.34 -25.14
CA GLN A 385 1.27 39.36 -23.66
C GLN A 385 0.72 40.63 -22.94
N HIS A 386 0.13 40.49 -21.73
CA HIS A 386 0.78 40.87 -20.44
C HIS A 386 -0.08 40.87 -19.13
N ILE A 387 0.60 40.62 -18.00
CA ILE A 387 0.41 41.16 -16.62
C ILE A 387 -0.82 40.74 -15.78
N VAL A 388 -0.61 40.64 -14.46
CA VAL A 388 -1.61 40.31 -13.41
C VAL A 388 -1.36 41.17 -12.16
N PRO A 389 -2.40 41.77 -11.55
CA PRO A 389 -2.41 42.22 -10.16
C PRO A 389 -3.41 41.44 -9.27
N GLU A 390 -3.39 41.71 -7.97
CA GLU A 390 -4.03 40.94 -6.89
C GLU A 390 -5.25 41.66 -6.27
N TYR A 391 -6.32 40.95 -5.86
CA TYR A 391 -6.93 41.00 -4.50
C TYR A 391 -8.38 40.47 -4.33
N LYS A 392 -8.60 39.77 -3.20
CA LYS A 392 -9.79 39.64 -2.32
C LYS A 392 -11.18 39.28 -2.90
N ALA A 393 -11.87 38.40 -2.17
CA ALA A 393 -13.20 37.90 -2.49
C ALA A 393 -14.33 38.55 -1.66
N SER A 394 -15.55 38.52 -2.21
CA SER A 394 -16.81 38.87 -1.54
C SER A 394 -17.91 37.84 -1.86
N PHE A 395 -18.84 37.60 -0.95
CA PHE A 395 -19.91 36.61 -1.11
C PHE A 395 -21.13 37.19 -1.81
N ILE A 396 -21.61 36.52 -2.87
CA ILE A 396 -22.85 36.88 -3.56
C ILE A 396 -24.05 36.13 -2.96
N ARG A 397 -25.16 36.85 -2.79
CA ARG A 397 -26.42 36.37 -2.20
C ARG A 397 -27.36 35.98 -3.34
N LEU A 398 -27.94 34.77 -3.32
CA LEU A 398 -28.91 34.34 -4.33
C LEU A 398 -30.26 35.05 -4.13
N GLU A 399 -30.70 35.79 -5.14
CA GLU A 399 -31.89 36.66 -5.07
C GLU A 399 -33.21 36.01 -5.54
N ASP A 400 -33.15 34.85 -6.21
CA ASP A 400 -34.36 34.15 -6.67
C ASP A 400 -35.12 33.50 -5.51
N GLU A 401 -36.17 34.19 -5.05
CA GLU A 401 -37.02 33.73 -3.97
C GLU A 401 -37.86 32.48 -4.34
N VAL A 402 -38.22 32.31 -5.61
CA VAL A 402 -39.02 31.17 -6.09
C VAL A 402 -38.17 29.91 -6.09
N LEU A 403 -36.94 29.99 -6.61
CA LEU A 403 -35.95 28.92 -6.55
C LEU A 403 -35.61 28.57 -5.09
N ARG A 404 -35.42 29.58 -4.23
CA ARG A 404 -35.19 29.38 -2.79
C ARG A 404 -36.36 28.67 -2.09
N ARG A 405 -37.61 29.05 -2.40
CA ARG A 405 -38.82 28.38 -1.87
C ARG A 405 -38.92 26.93 -2.37
N ARG A 406 -38.58 26.64 -3.63
CA ARG A 406 -38.51 25.26 -4.18
C ARG A 406 -37.42 24.42 -3.51
N MET A 407 -36.21 24.97 -3.34
CA MET A 407 -35.09 24.32 -2.63
C MET A 407 -35.45 23.98 -1.18
N HIS A 408 -36.04 24.92 -0.43
CA HIS A 408 -36.50 24.66 0.94
C HIS A 408 -37.69 23.67 1.02
N LYS A 409 -38.49 23.50 -0.04
CA LYS A 409 -39.49 22.41 -0.09
C LYS A 409 -38.80 21.05 -0.32
N SER A 410 -38.00 20.94 -1.38
CA SER A 410 -37.27 19.71 -1.73
C SER A 410 -36.44 19.17 -0.56
N ARG A 411 -35.67 20.03 0.13
CA ARG A 411 -34.90 19.66 1.32
C ARG A 411 -35.78 19.12 2.45
N ARG A 412 -36.84 19.84 2.83
CA ARG A 412 -37.78 19.39 3.88
C ARG A 412 -38.49 18.07 3.54
N ASP A 413 -38.70 17.77 2.26
CA ASP A 413 -39.32 16.52 1.84
C ASP A 413 -38.28 15.36 1.78
N ALA A 414 -37.00 15.66 1.52
CA ALA A 414 -35.88 14.72 1.71
C ALA A 414 -35.64 14.40 3.20
N ASP A 415 -35.57 15.41 4.07
CA ASP A 415 -35.40 15.25 5.53
C ASP A 415 -36.50 14.35 6.13
N LYS A 416 -37.74 14.47 5.64
CA LYS A 416 -38.88 13.60 6.00
C LYS A 416 -38.73 12.16 5.47
N ALA A 417 -38.18 11.98 4.26
CA ALA A 417 -37.96 10.66 3.69
C ALA A 417 -36.87 9.91 4.47
N GLU A 418 -35.76 10.58 4.79
CA GLU A 418 -34.65 10.04 5.56
C GLU A 418 -35.06 9.69 7.00
N THR A 419 -35.74 10.60 7.72
CA THR A 419 -36.25 10.30 9.08
C THR A 419 -37.29 9.17 9.10
N LYS A 420 -38.07 8.98 8.02
CA LYS A 420 -38.98 7.84 7.85
C LYS A 420 -38.22 6.53 7.56
N ALA A 421 -37.14 6.58 6.79
CA ALA A 421 -36.26 5.45 6.55
C ALA A 421 -35.53 5.01 7.83
N ALA A 422 -34.94 5.97 8.57
CA ALA A 422 -34.28 5.72 9.85
C ALA A 422 -35.23 5.06 10.87
N LYS A 423 -36.46 5.56 11.02
CA LYS A 423 -37.48 4.94 11.88
C LYS A 423 -37.86 3.51 11.45
N LYS A 424 -37.86 3.21 10.14
CA LYS A 424 -38.09 1.85 9.62
C LYS A 424 -36.90 0.93 9.94
N GLN A 425 -35.67 1.41 9.77
CA GLN A 425 -34.44 0.66 10.06
C GLN A 425 -34.27 0.37 11.56
N GLN A 426 -34.53 1.35 12.41
CA GLN A 426 -34.55 1.18 13.87
C GLN A 426 -35.57 0.10 14.29
N LYS A 427 -36.80 0.15 13.77
CA LYS A 427 -37.84 -0.86 14.06
C LYS A 427 -37.47 -2.28 13.60
N LEU A 428 -36.63 -2.42 12.57
CA LEU A 428 -36.06 -3.70 12.15
C LEU A 428 -34.95 -4.17 13.11
N LEU A 429 -34.03 -3.27 13.50
CA LEU A 429 -32.98 -3.57 14.49
C LEU A 429 -33.56 -4.01 15.84
N ASP A 430 -34.60 -3.35 16.33
CA ASP A 430 -35.23 -3.70 17.61
C ASP A 430 -36.04 -5.00 17.52
N LYS A 431 -36.61 -5.33 16.35
CA LYS A 431 -37.19 -6.67 16.08
C LYS A 431 -36.11 -7.76 16.10
N ALA A 432 -34.94 -7.49 15.49
CA ALA A 432 -33.80 -8.41 15.49
C ALA A 432 -33.24 -8.63 16.91
N LYS A 433 -33.05 -7.56 17.70
CA LYS A 433 -32.63 -7.65 19.11
C LYS A 433 -33.58 -8.52 19.94
N LYS A 434 -34.90 -8.31 19.82
CA LYS A 434 -35.90 -9.13 20.53
C LYS A 434 -35.89 -10.60 20.09
N ALA A 435 -35.63 -10.88 18.81
CA ALA A 435 -35.46 -12.24 18.31
C ALA A 435 -34.21 -12.91 18.88
N ALA A 436 -33.06 -12.21 18.89
CA ALA A 436 -31.81 -12.71 19.46
C ALA A 436 -31.91 -12.98 20.97
N GLN A 437 -32.55 -12.08 21.73
CA GLN A 437 -32.82 -12.30 23.16
C GLN A 437 -33.67 -13.56 23.40
N LYS A 438 -34.72 -13.77 22.60
CA LYS A 438 -35.58 -14.96 22.70
C LYS A 438 -34.87 -16.26 22.27
N ALA A 439 -33.89 -16.18 21.38
CA ALA A 439 -33.03 -17.31 21.03
C ALA A 439 -32.09 -17.67 22.19
N ALA A 440 -31.33 -16.71 22.72
CA ALA A 440 -30.42 -16.91 23.86
C ALA A 440 -31.15 -17.38 25.13
N GLN A 441 -32.41 -16.97 25.34
CA GLN A 441 -33.23 -17.45 26.46
C GLN A 441 -33.63 -18.93 26.29
N ARG A 442 -33.94 -19.37 25.06
CA ARG A 442 -34.21 -20.79 24.75
C ARG A 442 -32.95 -21.65 24.90
N GLU A 443 -31.81 -21.13 24.45
CA GLU A 443 -30.50 -21.79 24.59
C GLU A 443 -30.12 -22.00 26.06
N LYS A 444 -30.29 -20.97 26.92
CA LYS A 444 -30.13 -21.11 28.38
C LYS A 444 -31.11 -22.11 29.01
N GLN A 445 -32.36 -22.20 28.51
CA GLN A 445 -33.32 -23.21 28.97
C GLN A 445 -32.92 -24.63 28.55
N ALA A 446 -32.40 -24.81 27.32
CA ALA A 446 -31.89 -26.08 26.84
C ALA A 446 -30.66 -26.53 27.64
N ALA A 447 -29.70 -25.62 27.87
CA ALA A 447 -28.53 -25.89 28.70
C ALA A 447 -28.91 -26.26 30.15
N LYS A 448 -29.86 -25.55 30.77
CA LYS A 448 -30.35 -25.92 32.12
C LYS A 448 -31.02 -27.31 32.13
N LYS A 449 -31.81 -27.65 31.10
CA LYS A 449 -32.43 -28.98 30.99
C LYS A 449 -31.39 -30.09 30.79
N ALA A 450 -30.33 -29.83 30.02
CA ALA A 450 -29.21 -30.75 29.86
C ALA A 450 -28.47 -30.98 31.20
N MET A 451 -28.15 -29.91 31.95
CA MET A 451 -27.47 -30.03 33.25
C MET A 451 -28.28 -30.85 34.27
N VAL A 452 -29.61 -30.64 34.33
CA VAL A 452 -30.49 -31.47 35.19
C VAL A 452 -30.47 -32.93 34.74
N SER A 453 -30.53 -33.20 33.43
CA SER A 453 -30.45 -34.56 32.87
C SER A 453 -29.11 -35.26 33.11
N THR A 454 -28.01 -34.52 33.29
CA THR A 454 -26.74 -35.09 33.72
C THR A 454 -26.67 -35.30 35.23
N SER A 455 -27.31 -34.44 36.03
CA SER A 455 -27.41 -34.60 37.50
C SER A 455 -28.13 -35.89 37.86
N THR A 456 -29.35 -36.10 37.33
CA THR A 456 -30.15 -37.31 37.61
C THR A 456 -29.50 -38.59 37.09
N LYS A 457 -28.59 -38.48 36.11
CA LYS A 457 -27.81 -39.62 35.60
C LYS A 457 -26.57 -39.92 36.45
N LEU A 458 -26.08 -38.95 37.23
CA LEU A 458 -25.03 -39.15 38.23
C LEU A 458 -25.62 -39.65 39.55
N GLU A 459 -26.76 -39.12 39.98
CA GLU A 459 -27.49 -39.56 41.18
C GLU A 459 -27.87 -41.06 41.07
N ALA A 460 -28.42 -41.48 39.93
CA ALA A 460 -28.71 -42.89 39.63
C ALA A 460 -27.45 -43.80 39.49
N LEU A 461 -26.25 -43.22 39.38
CA LEU A 461 -24.98 -43.97 39.43
C LEU A 461 -24.41 -44.05 40.85
N SER A 462 -24.75 -43.11 41.75
CA SER A 462 -24.43 -43.23 43.18
C SER A 462 -25.35 -44.20 43.93
N GLU A 463 -26.67 -44.18 43.66
CA GLU A 463 -27.62 -45.11 44.30
C GLU A 463 -27.29 -46.59 43.98
N ALA A 464 -26.81 -46.85 42.77
CA ALA A 464 -26.35 -48.18 42.34
C ALA A 464 -25.08 -48.66 43.06
N HIS A 465 -24.38 -47.78 43.79
CA HIS A 465 -23.12 -48.08 44.48
C HIS A 465 -23.26 -48.25 46.00
N ASP A 466 -24.43 -47.90 46.55
CA ASP A 466 -24.76 -47.88 47.99
C ASP A 466 -25.58 -49.11 48.43
N SER A 467 -25.69 -50.12 47.55
CA SER A 467 -26.54 -51.31 47.70
C SER A 467 -25.77 -52.62 47.93
N ALA A 468 -24.55 -52.55 48.48
CA ALA A 468 -23.69 -53.72 48.73
C ALA A 468 -23.18 -53.73 50.18
N GLU A 469 -23.79 -54.56 51.02
CA GLU A 469 -23.38 -54.76 52.42
C GLU A 469 -22.16 -55.72 52.57
N PRO A 470 -21.44 -55.67 53.72
CA PRO A 470 -20.09 -56.23 53.84
C PRO A 470 -20.03 -57.61 54.53
N ASP A 471 -18.85 -58.24 54.49
CA ASP A 471 -18.44 -59.24 55.49
C ASP A 471 -16.96 -59.08 55.87
N THR A 472 -16.45 -59.89 56.83
CA THR A 472 -15.71 -59.31 57.96
C THR A 472 -14.33 -59.90 58.30
N THR A 473 -13.42 -58.97 58.66
CA THR A 473 -12.28 -59.15 59.63
C THR A 473 -11.05 -59.99 59.16
N PRO A 474 -9.94 -60.10 59.94
CA PRO A 474 -8.92 -59.03 59.93
C PRO A 474 -7.43 -59.51 59.93
N SER A 475 -6.51 -58.52 59.94
CA SER A 475 -5.25 -58.45 60.75
C SER A 475 -3.88 -58.31 60.02
N HIS A 476 -2.92 -57.79 60.80
CA HIS A 476 -1.46 -57.70 60.63
C HIS A 476 -0.79 -56.95 59.44
N GLU A 477 -0.29 -55.75 59.78
CA GLU A 477 1.13 -55.33 59.70
C GLU A 477 1.94 -55.35 58.38
N SER A 478 2.26 -54.11 57.95
CA SER A 478 3.64 -53.59 57.75
C SER A 478 4.36 -53.69 56.38
N ALA A 479 5.12 -52.60 56.14
CA ALA A 479 6.45 -52.54 55.50
C ALA A 479 6.66 -52.80 53.99
N SER A 480 7.01 -51.69 53.31
CA SER A 480 8.21 -51.50 52.46
C SER A 480 8.40 -52.21 51.10
N SER A 481 8.45 -51.36 50.07
CA SER A 481 9.57 -51.22 49.09
C SER A 481 9.75 -52.20 47.91
N ALA A 482 10.48 -51.68 46.90
CA ALA A 482 11.20 -52.38 45.82
C ALA A 482 10.43 -52.86 44.56
N ASP A 483 10.50 -52.01 43.52
CA ASP A 483 11.19 -52.26 42.23
C ASP A 483 12.16 -53.49 42.14
N PRO A 484 12.61 -53.96 40.94
CA PRO A 484 12.19 -53.59 39.58
C PRO A 484 12.16 -54.76 38.53
N SER A 485 11.85 -54.41 37.27
CA SER A 485 12.49 -54.91 36.02
C SER A 485 12.20 -56.31 35.46
N GLY A 486 12.40 -56.41 34.13
CA GLY A 486 12.50 -57.64 33.33
C GLY A 486 11.17 -58.18 32.78
N SER A 487 11.00 -58.56 31.51
CA SER A 487 11.71 -58.37 30.23
C SER A 487 11.00 -59.27 29.20
N GLU A 488 11.05 -58.88 27.93
CA GLU A 488 10.78 -59.68 26.72
C GLU A 488 11.36 -61.13 26.74
N PRO A 489 10.86 -62.10 25.92
CA PRO A 489 10.59 -61.91 24.49
C PRO A 489 9.36 -62.64 23.90
N ALA A 490 9.26 -62.60 22.55
CA ALA A 490 8.14 -63.12 21.75
C ALA A 490 8.49 -64.38 20.95
N SER A 491 7.47 -65.17 20.62
CA SER A 491 7.47 -66.09 19.47
C SER A 491 6.06 -66.41 18.96
N GLU A 492 6.02 -66.68 17.65
CA GLU A 492 5.09 -67.40 16.77
C GLU A 492 4.26 -68.55 17.43
N THR A 493 3.15 -69.10 16.89
CA THR A 493 2.75 -69.30 15.46
C THR A 493 1.24 -69.67 15.30
N GLU A 494 0.77 -69.79 14.05
CA GLU A 494 -0.29 -70.71 13.53
C GLU A 494 -1.82 -70.35 13.53
N HIS A 495 -2.51 -71.05 12.62
CA HIS A 495 -3.92 -71.01 12.16
C HIS A 495 -4.54 -72.45 12.36
N PRO A 496 -5.74 -72.91 11.88
CA PRO A 496 -6.75 -72.31 10.96
C PRO A 496 -8.27 -72.56 11.29
N ASN A 497 -9.16 -72.20 10.35
CA ASN A 497 -10.55 -72.70 10.11
C ASN A 497 -11.66 -72.40 11.17
N GLU A 498 -12.99 -72.38 10.87
CA GLU A 498 -13.78 -72.64 9.64
C GLU A 498 -15.21 -72.00 9.66
N LEU A 499 -15.93 -72.03 8.52
CA LEU A 499 -17.41 -71.83 8.31
C LEU A 499 -18.07 -70.48 8.76
N SER A 500 -19.31 -70.10 8.37
CA SER A 500 -20.01 -70.08 7.05
C SER A 500 -21.36 -69.30 7.15
N SER A 501 -21.83 -68.64 6.07
CA SER A 501 -23.11 -67.87 6.02
C SER A 501 -24.33 -68.69 5.57
N PRO A 502 -25.58 -68.20 5.80
CA PRO A 502 -26.52 -67.86 4.69
C PRO A 502 -27.53 -66.72 5.06
N PRO A 503 -28.62 -66.38 4.28
CA PRO A 503 -29.05 -66.75 2.92
C PRO A 503 -29.34 -65.54 1.95
N SER A 504 -29.95 -65.84 0.78
CA SER A 504 -30.24 -65.00 -0.42
C SER A 504 -31.69 -64.39 -0.44
N THR A 505 -32.25 -63.67 -1.45
CA THR A 505 -32.50 -63.95 -2.91
C THR A 505 -32.85 -62.68 -3.74
N SER A 506 -32.25 -62.43 -4.93
CA SER A 506 -32.75 -62.66 -6.34
C SER A 506 -33.68 -61.56 -6.94
N SER A 507 -33.81 -61.28 -8.26
CA SER A 507 -33.28 -61.79 -9.58
C SER A 507 -33.44 -60.66 -10.67
N GLY A 508 -33.11 -60.73 -11.98
CA GLY A 508 -32.41 -61.69 -12.87
C GLY A 508 -32.84 -61.58 -14.38
N ARG A 509 -31.93 -61.90 -15.34
CA ARG A 509 -32.13 -62.06 -16.83
C ARG A 509 -32.38 -60.78 -17.69
N LEU A 510 -32.06 -60.66 -19.00
CA LEU A 510 -31.32 -61.40 -20.08
C LEU A 510 -30.89 -60.35 -21.18
N SER A 511 -30.40 -60.54 -22.44
CA SER A 511 -30.17 -61.65 -23.41
C SER A 511 -29.12 -61.28 -24.51
N ARG A 512 -28.77 -62.17 -25.46
CA ARG A 512 -27.95 -61.90 -26.69
C ARG A 512 -28.13 -62.99 -27.79
N PRO A 513 -28.00 -62.69 -29.11
CA PRO A 513 -27.07 -63.40 -30.04
C PRO A 513 -26.25 -62.40 -30.94
N GLN A 514 -24.99 -62.63 -31.38
CA GLN A 514 -24.43 -63.44 -32.52
C GLN A 514 -24.87 -62.95 -33.94
N GLY A 515 -24.01 -62.76 -34.96
CA GLY A 515 -22.53 -62.88 -35.15
C GLY A 515 -22.06 -61.93 -36.30
N GLU A 516 -21.03 -62.12 -37.17
CA GLU A 516 -19.86 -63.02 -37.24
C GLU A 516 -18.91 -62.61 -38.43
N ASN A 517 -17.61 -63.00 -38.43
CA ASN A 517 -16.58 -62.96 -39.54
C ASN A 517 -16.23 -61.60 -40.20
N ALA A 518 -15.06 -61.31 -40.83
CA ALA A 518 -13.62 -61.68 -40.77
C ALA A 518 -12.83 -60.48 -41.43
N GLU A 519 -11.51 -60.23 -41.47
CA GLU A 519 -10.25 -61.00 -41.51
C GLU A 519 -9.05 -60.18 -40.90
N THR A 520 -7.80 -60.64 -41.08
CA THR A 520 -6.50 -60.07 -40.63
C THR A 520 -5.48 -60.03 -41.83
N PRO A 521 -4.20 -59.53 -41.78
CA PRO A 521 -3.26 -59.50 -40.64
C PRO A 521 -2.16 -58.38 -40.56
N THR A 522 -1.31 -58.49 -39.50
CA THR A 522 0.10 -58.00 -39.37
C THR A 522 0.41 -56.49 -39.28
N SER A 523 1.46 -56.04 -38.57
CA SER A 523 2.56 -56.73 -37.84
C SER A 523 2.99 -56.01 -36.53
N TYR A 524 3.81 -56.71 -35.73
CA TYR A 524 4.47 -56.28 -34.48
C TYR A 524 5.71 -55.37 -34.76
N GLU A 525 6.54 -54.87 -33.82
CA GLU A 525 6.80 -55.22 -32.41
C GLU A 525 7.39 -54.04 -31.58
N THR A 526 8.05 -54.31 -30.43
CA THR A 526 8.28 -53.38 -29.30
C THR A 526 9.77 -53.20 -28.95
N THR A 527 10.10 -52.15 -28.16
CA THR A 527 11.07 -52.13 -27.02
C THR A 527 12.33 -51.24 -27.12
N SER A 528 12.79 -50.77 -25.95
CA SER A 528 14.18 -50.43 -25.51
C SER A 528 14.83 -49.05 -25.82
N GLN A 529 15.38 -48.46 -24.74
CA GLN A 529 16.50 -47.48 -24.75
C GLN A 529 17.85 -48.24 -24.77
N PRO A 530 19.02 -47.58 -25.03
CA PRO A 530 19.80 -47.02 -23.91
C PRO A 530 20.77 -45.83 -24.18
N GLN A 531 21.01 -45.06 -23.12
CA GLN A 531 22.27 -44.43 -22.62
C GLN A 531 23.24 -43.55 -23.46
N TYR A 532 23.97 -42.74 -22.68
CA TYR A 532 24.96 -41.67 -22.96
C TYR A 532 26.19 -42.02 -23.82
N ARG A 533 26.78 -40.97 -24.43
CA ARG A 533 28.25 -40.82 -24.55
C ARG A 533 28.68 -39.34 -24.68
N GLU A 534 29.85 -39.00 -24.14
CA GLU A 534 30.47 -37.66 -24.25
C GLU A 534 31.38 -37.56 -25.49
N VAL A 535 31.57 -36.33 -26.02
CA VAL A 535 32.64 -36.00 -26.99
C VAL A 535 33.15 -34.57 -26.73
N THR A 536 34.47 -34.38 -26.78
CA THR A 536 35.17 -33.09 -26.60
C THR A 536 35.30 -32.28 -27.90
N PRO A 537 35.45 -30.94 -27.82
CA PRO A 537 35.65 -30.10 -29.00
C PRO A 537 37.09 -30.13 -29.51
N SER A 538 37.27 -30.13 -30.84
CA SER A 538 38.56 -29.89 -31.51
C SER A 538 38.44 -28.73 -32.50
N SER A 539 39.57 -28.11 -32.84
CA SER A 539 39.66 -26.84 -33.58
C SER A 539 40.64 -26.93 -34.74
N THR A 540 40.20 -26.58 -35.95
CA THR A 540 41.06 -26.39 -37.13
C THR A 540 40.46 -25.35 -38.09
N LEU A 541 41.28 -24.70 -38.92
CA LEU A 541 40.93 -23.50 -39.70
C LEU A 541 41.14 -23.66 -41.22
N ALA A 542 40.09 -23.37 -42.00
CA ALA A 542 40.13 -22.86 -43.40
C ALA A 542 40.80 -23.78 -44.47
N PRO A 543 40.89 -23.41 -45.77
CA PRO A 543 40.35 -22.22 -46.49
C PRO A 543 39.66 -22.49 -47.87
N SER A 544 39.01 -21.44 -48.44
CA SER A 544 38.73 -21.21 -49.90
C SER A 544 37.86 -22.23 -50.69
N LEU A 545 37.14 -21.96 -51.81
CA LEU A 545 36.67 -20.81 -52.66
C LEU A 545 35.61 -21.43 -53.65
N ALA A 546 34.82 -20.78 -54.55
CA ALA A 546 34.52 -19.40 -54.97
C ALA A 546 33.22 -19.36 -55.84
N TYR A 547 32.46 -18.23 -55.81
CA TYR A 547 31.59 -17.68 -56.90
C TYR A 547 30.33 -18.49 -57.34
N ASP A 548 29.23 -17.91 -57.89
CA ASP A 548 28.88 -16.51 -58.25
C ASP A 548 27.36 -16.15 -58.07
N SER A 549 27.02 -14.87 -58.34
CA SER A 549 25.73 -14.16 -58.55
C SER A 549 24.39 -14.94 -58.57
N LYS A 550 23.35 -14.61 -57.77
CA LYS A 550 22.50 -13.37 -57.65
C LYS A 550 21.41 -13.22 -58.75
N PRO A 551 20.30 -12.47 -58.55
CA PRO A 551 19.95 -11.58 -57.43
C PRO A 551 18.54 -11.78 -56.78
N ARG A 552 18.30 -11.13 -55.63
CA ARG A 552 16.95 -10.73 -55.16
C ARG A 552 17.01 -9.38 -54.40
N THR A 553 15.85 -8.76 -54.17
CA THR A 553 15.72 -7.29 -54.08
C THR A 553 15.77 -6.65 -52.68
N ARG A 554 16.15 -5.37 -52.68
CA ARG A 554 16.40 -4.46 -51.56
C ARG A 554 15.31 -4.41 -50.47
N LEU A 555 15.75 -4.47 -49.20
CA LEU A 555 15.25 -3.57 -48.14
C LEU A 555 16.36 -2.57 -47.77
N ARG A 556 15.98 -1.34 -47.38
CA ARG A 556 16.94 -0.25 -47.13
C ARG A 556 17.38 -0.22 -45.66
N ALA A 557 18.65 -0.53 -45.39
CA ALA A 557 19.28 -0.18 -44.12
C ALA A 557 19.57 1.33 -44.06
N TYR A 558 19.29 1.98 -42.92
CA TYR A 558 19.66 3.37 -42.70
C TYR A 558 21.18 3.48 -42.50
N LYS A 559 21.83 4.20 -43.40
CA LYS A 559 23.29 4.41 -43.38
C LYS A 559 23.61 5.56 -42.43
N PHE A 560 24.31 5.28 -41.32
CA PHE A 560 24.83 6.34 -40.46
C PHE A 560 25.82 7.20 -41.25
N ILE A 561 25.45 8.46 -41.49
CA ILE A 561 26.33 9.45 -42.10
C ILE A 561 27.26 9.97 -41.00
N VAL A 562 28.51 9.48 -41.00
CA VAL A 562 29.58 10.07 -40.18
C VAL A 562 30.02 11.36 -40.85
N ASN A 563 29.32 12.47 -40.55
CA ASN A 563 29.79 13.80 -40.91
C ASN A 563 31.12 14.06 -40.20
N GLN A 564 32.21 14.08 -40.96
CA GLN A 564 33.51 14.58 -40.51
C GLN A 564 33.49 16.11 -40.45
N SER A 565 32.62 16.66 -39.61
CA SER A 565 32.73 18.07 -39.21
C SER A 565 34.07 18.26 -38.49
N PRO A 566 34.87 19.29 -38.82
CA PRO A 566 36.06 19.61 -38.03
C PRO A 566 35.65 19.89 -36.57
N PRO A 567 36.48 19.52 -35.58
CA PRO A 567 36.16 19.73 -34.18
C PRO A 567 35.93 21.23 -33.91
N PRO A 568 34.86 21.62 -33.20
CA PRO A 568 34.58 23.03 -32.97
C PRO A 568 35.71 23.69 -32.19
N THR A 569 36.18 24.84 -32.67
CA THR A 569 37.28 25.60 -32.04
C THR A 569 36.97 25.87 -30.58
N ILE A 570 37.69 25.19 -29.69
CA ILE A 570 37.48 25.29 -28.24
C ILE A 570 37.88 26.71 -27.81
N ARG A 571 36.88 27.59 -27.66
CA ARG A 571 37.06 28.86 -26.95
C ARG A 571 37.45 28.52 -25.51
N VAL A 572 38.70 28.80 -25.15
CA VAL A 572 39.18 28.67 -23.77
C VAL A 572 38.40 29.67 -22.89
N VAL A 573 37.34 29.18 -22.25
CA VAL A 573 36.59 29.94 -21.25
C VAL A 573 37.56 30.26 -20.11
N LYS A 574 37.91 31.54 -19.95
CA LYS A 574 38.69 31.99 -18.79
C LYS A 574 37.99 31.49 -17.52
N THR A 575 38.69 30.70 -16.72
CA THR A 575 38.14 30.14 -15.49
C THR A 575 37.78 31.27 -14.54
N LEU A 576 36.47 31.52 -14.39
CA LEU A 576 35.94 32.38 -13.35
C LEU A 576 36.32 31.76 -12.01
N ARG A 577 37.37 32.32 -11.38
CA ARG A 577 37.73 32.00 -10.00
C ARG A 577 36.50 32.31 -9.15
N PRO A 578 35.90 31.33 -8.44
CA PRO A 578 34.74 31.60 -7.62
C PRO A 578 35.12 32.65 -6.58
N ALA A 579 34.32 33.71 -6.48
CA ALA A 579 34.53 34.74 -5.47
C ALA A 579 34.49 34.07 -4.08
N LYS A 580 35.42 34.47 -3.18
CA LYS A 580 35.41 33.99 -1.79
C LYS A 580 34.03 34.28 -1.20
N PRO A 581 33.33 33.30 -0.59
CA PRO A 581 31.94 33.49 -0.17
C PRO A 581 31.83 34.60 0.87
N THR A 582 31.26 35.74 0.48
CA THR A 582 31.07 36.93 1.30
C THR A 582 29.89 36.72 2.27
N ILE A 583 30.17 36.00 3.35
CA ILE A 583 29.23 35.79 4.47
C ILE A 583 28.73 37.15 4.96
N SER A 584 27.41 37.37 4.88
CA SER A 584 26.79 38.65 5.26
C SER A 584 27.04 39.01 6.73
N VAL A 585 26.97 40.30 7.07
CA VAL A 585 27.14 40.77 8.45
C VAL A 585 26.09 40.15 9.38
N LEU A 586 24.86 39.93 8.89
CA LEU A 586 23.81 39.23 9.62
C LEU A 586 24.20 37.77 9.89
N THR A 587 24.68 37.05 8.87
CA THR A 587 25.12 35.65 8.99
C THR A 587 26.33 35.52 9.92
N LYS A 588 27.30 36.44 9.87
CA LYS A 588 28.41 36.51 10.84
C LYS A 588 27.90 36.70 12.27
N ARG A 589 26.94 37.60 12.50
CA ARG A 589 26.32 37.81 13.82
C ARG A 589 25.54 36.59 14.31
N ILE A 590 24.88 35.84 13.42
CA ILE A 590 24.18 34.59 13.76
C ILE A 590 25.19 33.51 14.16
N ILE A 591 26.23 33.27 13.35
CA ILE A 591 27.28 32.29 13.66
C ILE A 591 27.95 32.63 15.01
N HIS A 592 28.32 33.91 15.22
CA HIS A 592 28.93 34.38 16.47
C HIS A 592 28.02 34.16 17.69
N ARG A 593 26.71 34.40 17.58
CA ARG A 593 25.73 34.10 18.66
C ARG A 593 25.60 32.61 18.95
N LEU A 594 25.70 31.76 17.93
CA LEU A 594 25.65 30.30 18.09
C LEU A 594 26.94 29.77 18.75
N THR A 595 28.12 30.21 18.30
CA THR A 595 29.40 29.75 18.84
C THR A 595 29.70 30.28 20.25
N HIS A 596 29.22 31.48 20.62
CA HIS A 596 29.40 31.98 21.99
C HIS A 596 28.45 31.36 23.03
N ARG A 597 27.36 30.71 22.63
CA ARG A 597 26.46 30.02 23.57
C ARG A 597 26.93 28.61 23.97
N TYR A 598 27.87 28.03 23.24
CA TYR A 598 28.47 26.74 23.56
C TYR A 598 30.00 26.83 23.51
N LYS A 599 30.63 26.96 24.69
CA LYS A 599 32.06 26.63 24.85
C LYS A 599 32.21 25.11 24.71
N SER A 600 32.29 24.61 23.48
CA SER A 600 32.64 23.21 23.22
C SER A 600 34.01 22.89 23.84
N PRO A 601 34.19 21.71 24.47
CA PRO A 601 35.51 21.27 24.90
C PRO A 601 36.44 21.14 23.68
N LYS A 602 37.72 21.49 23.84
CA LYS A 602 38.72 21.32 22.78
C LYS A 602 38.90 19.84 22.44
N MET A 603 38.48 19.44 21.24
CA MET A 603 38.93 18.21 20.60
C MET A 603 40.09 18.53 19.65
N ASP A 604 41.32 18.28 20.08
CA ASP A 604 42.49 18.34 19.19
C ASP A 604 42.56 17.09 18.30
N ILE A 605 41.80 17.12 17.19
CA ILE A 605 41.87 16.10 16.14
C ILE A 605 43.07 16.43 15.23
N LYS A 606 44.18 15.69 15.39
CA LYS A 606 45.32 15.79 14.46
C LYS A 606 44.88 15.34 13.05
N PRO A 607 45.10 16.16 12.00
CA PRO A 607 44.64 15.82 10.66
C PRO A 607 45.45 14.67 10.04
N ILE A 608 44.76 13.64 9.55
CA ILE A 608 45.37 12.52 8.82
C ILE A 608 45.56 12.94 7.35
N PRO A 609 46.77 12.82 6.76
CA PRO A 609 47.02 13.29 5.39
C PRO A 609 46.38 12.39 4.32
N LEU A 610 45.46 12.96 3.53
CA LEU A 610 44.83 12.30 2.38
C LEU A 610 45.77 12.19 1.17
N LEU A 611 46.58 11.13 1.12
CA LEU A 611 47.54 10.91 0.05
C LEU A 611 46.91 10.27 -1.20
N ARG A 612 46.38 11.08 -2.13
CA ARG A 612 46.07 10.62 -3.50
C ARG A 612 47.33 10.62 -4.38
N LYS A 613 47.98 9.47 -4.54
CA LYS A 613 48.99 9.27 -5.60
C LYS A 613 48.34 8.64 -6.84
N HIS A 614 48.46 9.30 -7.99
CA HIS A 614 48.27 8.65 -9.28
C HIS A 614 49.47 7.71 -9.53
N ALA A 615 49.21 6.42 -9.75
CA ALA A 615 50.25 5.46 -10.09
C ALA A 615 50.50 5.47 -11.61
N THR A 616 51.64 6.03 -12.03
CA THR A 616 52.17 5.81 -13.38
C THR A 616 52.59 4.35 -13.55
N ARG A 617 52.34 3.78 -14.73
CA ARG A 617 52.45 2.35 -14.99
C ARG A 617 53.79 2.01 -15.64
N ASP A 618 54.81 1.72 -14.82
CA ASP A 618 56.08 1.23 -15.35
C ASP A 618 55.94 -0.21 -15.89
N ARG A 619 56.71 -0.53 -16.93
CA ARG A 619 56.81 -1.81 -17.59
C ARG A 619 58.28 -2.24 -17.56
N ARG A 620 58.67 -3.06 -16.57
CA ARG A 620 59.80 -4.03 -16.60
C ARG A 620 59.96 -4.72 -15.23
N ASN A 621 59.26 -5.84 -15.04
CA ASN A 621 59.69 -6.92 -14.13
C ASN A 621 58.95 -8.23 -14.51
N PRO A 622 59.62 -9.38 -14.78
CA PRO A 622 58.95 -10.58 -15.29
C PRO A 622 58.20 -11.43 -14.24
N ASP A 623 58.64 -11.47 -12.98
CA ASP A 623 58.26 -12.51 -12.02
C ASP A 623 56.91 -12.27 -11.30
N VAL A 624 55.80 -12.36 -12.04
CA VAL A 624 54.44 -12.26 -11.48
C VAL A 624 53.53 -13.41 -11.94
N THR A 625 54.02 -14.64 -11.80
CA THR A 625 53.24 -15.87 -12.09
C THR A 625 52.79 -16.62 -10.82
N ALA A 626 53.47 -16.42 -9.68
CA ALA A 626 53.15 -17.09 -8.41
C ALA A 626 52.10 -16.37 -7.53
N ALA A 627 51.87 -15.07 -7.73
CA ALA A 627 51.08 -14.23 -6.81
C ALA A 627 49.55 -14.20 -7.07
N ARG A 628 48.99 -15.17 -7.82
CA ARG A 628 47.58 -15.12 -8.26
C ARG A 628 46.53 -15.61 -7.25
N TYR A 629 46.93 -16.28 -6.16
CA TYR A 629 46.00 -17.00 -5.28
C TYR A 629 46.19 -16.75 -3.76
N SER A 630 46.05 -15.50 -3.31
CA SER A 630 45.56 -15.23 -1.94
C SER A 630 44.89 -13.86 -1.86
N ARG A 631 43.57 -13.84 -1.61
CA ARG A 631 42.78 -12.59 -1.49
C ARG A 631 42.69 -12.07 -0.05
N TYR A 632 43.19 -12.81 0.94
CA TYR A 632 42.99 -12.53 2.36
C TYR A 632 44.19 -11.90 3.09
N LEU A 633 45.37 -11.82 2.47
CA LEU A 633 46.58 -11.27 3.12
C LEU A 633 46.99 -9.86 2.63
N GLN A 634 46.33 -9.28 1.62
CA GLN A 634 46.71 -7.97 1.06
C GLN A 634 46.10 -6.74 1.75
N GLN A 635 45.32 -6.89 2.83
CA GLN A 635 44.70 -5.74 3.52
C GLN A 635 44.98 -5.63 5.04
N GLY A 636 45.98 -6.37 5.56
CA GLY A 636 46.67 -6.01 6.80
C GLY A 636 45.82 -5.82 8.07
N VAL A 637 44.68 -6.49 8.16
CA VAL A 637 43.74 -6.33 9.28
C VAL A 637 44.35 -6.90 10.56
N ARG A 638 44.67 -6.03 11.53
CA ARG A 638 44.89 -6.44 12.92
C ARG A 638 43.57 -6.46 13.66
N LEU A 639 43.37 -7.46 14.52
CA LEU A 639 42.33 -7.42 15.54
C LEU A 639 42.58 -6.25 16.49
N PHE A 640 41.50 -5.64 16.99
CA PHE A 640 41.54 -4.65 18.07
C PHE A 640 40.40 -4.96 19.05
N ASP A 641 40.77 -5.38 20.24
CA ASP A 641 39.80 -5.61 21.32
C ASP A 641 39.37 -4.28 21.95
N THR A 642 38.05 -4.14 22.11
CA THR A 642 37.31 -3.14 22.92
C THR A 642 37.86 -1.68 22.99
N PRO A 643 37.21 -0.70 22.33
CA PRO A 643 37.58 0.71 22.50
C PRO A 643 37.19 1.26 23.88
N SER A 644 38.18 1.51 24.74
CA SER A 644 37.95 2.21 26.02
C SER A 644 37.94 3.74 25.83
N ILE A 645 36.94 4.42 26.42
CA ILE A 645 36.83 5.89 26.41
C ILE A 645 37.18 6.40 27.81
N ARG A 646 38.28 7.14 27.95
CA ARG A 646 38.61 7.87 29.18
C ARG A 646 38.08 9.29 29.10
N TYR A 647 37.16 9.64 30.01
CA TYR A 647 36.78 11.03 30.26
C TYR A 647 37.82 11.70 31.17
N ILE A 648 38.23 12.92 30.83
CA ILE A 648 39.03 13.79 31.71
C ILE A 648 38.12 14.93 32.15
N THR A 649 37.70 14.89 33.41
CA THR A 649 36.81 15.90 34.01
C THR A 649 37.61 17.14 34.41
N PRO A 650 37.18 18.37 34.04
CA PRO A 650 37.72 19.59 34.64
C PRO A 650 37.43 19.65 36.15
N LEU A 651 38.27 20.37 36.89
CA LEU A 651 38.13 20.57 38.33
C LEU A 651 36.85 21.35 38.70
N LYS A 652 36.37 21.14 39.93
CA LYS A 652 35.17 21.78 40.48
C LYS A 652 35.40 23.28 40.71
N GLU A 653 34.47 24.12 40.26
CA GLU A 653 34.17 25.37 40.96
C GLU A 653 33.10 25.12 42.05
N PRO A 654 33.21 25.73 43.25
CA PRO A 654 32.31 25.45 44.35
C PRO A 654 31.07 26.37 44.33
N GLY A 655 29.86 25.81 44.21
CA GLY A 655 28.66 26.57 44.61
C GLY A 655 27.34 26.36 43.87
N TYR A 656 26.90 25.13 43.58
CA TYR A 656 25.46 24.87 43.35
C TYR A 656 25.00 23.62 44.10
N ARG A 657 24.08 23.79 45.05
CA ARG A 657 23.38 22.68 45.73
C ARG A 657 22.08 22.36 44.99
N VAL A 658 21.94 21.11 44.55
CA VAL A 658 20.67 20.56 44.10
C VAL A 658 19.93 19.99 45.32
N ARG A 659 18.67 20.39 45.54
CA ARG A 659 17.75 19.63 46.41
C ARG A 659 17.16 18.46 45.61
N ARG A 660 16.88 17.35 46.29
CA ARG A 660 16.16 16.19 45.74
C ARG A 660 14.76 16.58 45.30
#